data_AF-A0A8T3DAD8-F1
#
_entry.id   AF-A0A8T3DAD8-F1
#
_cell.length_a   1.000
_cell.length_b   1.000
_cell.length_c   1.000
_cell.angle_alpha   90.00
_cell.angle_beta   90.00
_cell.angle_gamma   90.00
#
_symmetry.space_group_name_H-M   'P 1'
#
loop_
_entity.id
_entity.type
_entity.pdbx_description
1 polymer ?
#
loop_
_entity_poly.entity_id
_entity_poly.type
_entity_poly.pdbx_seq_one_letter_code
_entity_poly.pdbx_strand_id
1 'polypeptide(L)'
;MCGSTTGGLGLLGLYINETNVGLITQTLETLTEYCQGPCQENQTCIVTHESNGIDIITALILNDISPLCRYRMEMVLQLKDNASKLLLALMESRHDSENAERILFNLRPRELIEVIKKAYLQEVECEGGEVSPREVGHNIYILALQLARHNKELLHQLKPPKRPKEEEEEGLSSMLNLNNRPLSQMLKSSGQAEEEEEDPLEFYDKHTAQIEIVRDDRSMEQIVFPVHPICEYLTEESKLRVFTTTEQDEQGSKVTHFFQQTSFLHNEMEWQKKLRSMPVLYWFSRRMTLWGSISFNLAVFINLIIAFFYPYDSGQVGAIDSSVLSMLFWGFAGLSVMGLFSQRYGLRPLTVALILRSIYYFGIGPTLIMLGTLNLINKIVFVVSFVGNNGTFIMGNDGERVPHLHGHGVALHRRIQHLVMDMEFLYHLAYVLTSTLGLCASARSLCPRALHQHQHPEPLCVTVCLSSQLFDLIYREETLFNNDFIMEVDRLSQPQEDSSHREASQDFLKSCSGDGVQCTAEDRLPAVLEEEEDNTERACDTLLMCIVTVMNHGLRNGGGVGDVLRKPSKDEALFPARVVYDLLFYFIVIIIVLNLIFGVIIDTFADLRSEKQKKEEILKTTCFICGLERDKFDNKTVSFEEHIKLEHNIWNYLYFIVLVREKNKTDYTGPESYVALMIKSKNLDWFPRMQAMSLVVTEGDGEQNEMRNLQDRLSSTMKLVSHLTSQLSELKEQMTEQRKRRQRMGFVDVQTGANSVAPTAAGGVNPQLIKA
;
A
#
# COMPACT_ATOMS: atom_id res chain seq x y z
N MET A 1 42.57 -1.49 31.99
CA MET A 1 41.91 -0.17 31.88
C MET A 1 40.80 -0.02 32.92
N CYS A 2 39.84 -0.96 33.00
CA CYS A 2 38.68 -0.83 33.89
C CYS A 2 38.70 -1.73 35.14
N GLY A 3 39.82 -2.44 35.39
CA GLY A 3 39.94 -3.48 36.44
C GLY A 3 39.24 -4.78 36.02
N SER A 4 39.96 -5.91 35.89
CA SER A 4 39.36 -7.16 35.38
C SER A 4 38.28 -7.72 36.32
N THR A 5 38.68 -8.12 37.53
CA THR A 5 37.77 -8.64 38.55
C THR A 5 36.95 -7.55 39.22
N THR A 6 37.55 -6.40 39.53
CA THR A 6 36.87 -5.28 40.20
C THR A 6 35.88 -4.55 39.29
N GLY A 7 36.20 -4.42 38.00
CA GLY A 7 35.30 -3.84 37.01
C GLY A 7 34.11 -4.72 36.70
N GLY A 8 34.30 -6.05 36.61
CA GLY A 8 33.19 -7.01 36.48
C GLY A 8 32.22 -7.00 37.67
N LEU A 9 32.69 -6.64 38.87
CA LEU A 9 31.86 -6.45 40.06
C LEU A 9 31.17 -5.07 40.14
N GLY A 10 31.35 -4.20 39.14
CA GLY A 10 30.71 -2.89 39.07
C GLY A 10 31.48 -1.74 39.73
N LEU A 11 32.71 -1.95 40.22
CA LEU A 11 33.56 -0.89 40.79
C LEU A 11 34.29 -0.06 39.72
N LEU A 12 33.60 0.24 38.62
CA LEU A 12 34.15 0.89 37.44
C LEU A 12 34.57 2.35 37.70
N GLY A 13 33.84 3.03 38.59
CA GLY A 13 34.09 4.43 38.95
C GLY A 13 35.44 4.72 39.62
N LEU A 14 36.15 3.69 40.10
CA LEU A 14 37.50 3.81 40.64
C LEU A 14 38.57 3.93 39.54
N TYR A 15 38.29 3.37 38.36
CA TYR A 15 39.25 3.27 37.27
C TYR A 15 38.92 4.19 36.10
N ILE A 16 37.64 4.39 35.81
CA ILE A 16 37.17 5.22 34.69
C ILE A 16 37.08 6.68 35.15
N ASN A 17 37.76 7.56 34.42
CA ASN A 17 37.80 8.99 34.67
C ASN A 17 37.85 9.79 33.34
N GLU A 18 37.75 11.11 33.42
CA GLU A 18 37.72 12.01 32.25
C GLU A 18 38.96 11.88 31.34
N THR A 19 40.11 11.45 31.88
CA THR A 19 41.35 11.36 31.07
C THR A 19 41.47 10.06 30.28
N ASN A 20 40.82 8.98 30.71
CA ASN A 20 40.96 7.67 30.07
C ASN A 20 39.70 7.16 29.36
N VAL A 21 38.55 7.81 29.59
CA VAL A 21 37.28 7.43 28.96
C VAL A 21 37.36 7.39 27.44
N GLY A 22 38.02 8.36 26.79
CA GLY A 22 38.18 8.36 25.33
C GLY A 22 38.95 7.14 24.79
N LEU A 23 39.95 6.65 25.53
CA LEU A 23 40.68 5.43 25.15
C LEU A 23 39.80 4.18 25.29
N ILE A 24 38.98 4.13 26.34
CA ILE A 24 38.03 3.03 26.56
C ILE A 24 36.99 3.02 25.44
N THR A 25 36.43 4.19 25.11
CA THR A 25 35.50 4.39 24.00
C THR A 25 36.08 3.88 22.68
N GLN A 26 37.29 4.31 22.30
CA GLN A 26 37.97 3.83 21.09
C GLN A 26 38.19 2.31 21.10
N THR A 27 38.47 1.73 22.27
CA THR A 27 38.64 0.29 22.41
C THR A 27 37.34 -0.46 22.15
N LEU A 28 36.22 0.04 22.69
CA LEU A 28 34.90 -0.55 22.45
C LEU A 28 34.52 -0.47 20.96
N GLU A 29 34.71 0.68 20.33
CA GLU A 29 34.46 0.88 18.89
C GLU A 29 35.31 -0.08 18.05
N THR A 30 36.60 -0.21 18.36
CA THR A 30 37.50 -1.13 17.64
C THR A 30 37.06 -2.59 17.80
N LEU A 31 36.62 -2.99 19.00
CA LEU A 31 36.09 -4.33 19.24
C LEU A 31 34.78 -4.56 18.47
N THR A 32 33.92 -3.55 18.38
CA THR A 32 32.70 -3.61 17.58
C THR A 32 33.04 -3.88 16.12
N GLU A 33 33.97 -3.13 15.53
CA GLU A 33 34.42 -3.31 14.14
C GLU A 33 35.06 -4.69 13.88
N TYR A 34 35.69 -5.32 14.88
CA TYR A 34 36.21 -6.69 14.74
C TYR A 34 35.11 -7.75 14.68
N CYS A 35 33.92 -7.45 15.20
CA CYS A 35 32.78 -8.37 15.26
C CYS A 35 31.67 -8.05 14.27
N GLN A 36 31.60 -6.81 13.77
CA GLN A 36 30.51 -6.31 12.94
C GLN A 36 30.50 -6.99 11.57
N GLY A 37 29.33 -7.49 11.16
CA GLY A 37 29.19 -8.45 10.06
C GLY A 37 29.18 -9.90 10.55
N PRO A 38 28.98 -10.89 9.66
CA PRO A 38 28.91 -12.29 10.05
C PRO A 38 30.32 -12.82 10.34
N CYS A 39 30.87 -12.49 11.52
CA CYS A 39 32.19 -12.92 11.97
C CYS A 39 32.08 -13.77 13.24
N GLN A 40 31.52 -14.97 13.09
CA GLN A 40 31.25 -15.86 14.22
C GLN A 40 32.51 -16.19 15.04
N GLU A 41 33.66 -16.38 14.38
CA GLU A 41 34.93 -16.72 15.05
C GLU A 41 35.38 -15.63 16.04
N ASN A 42 35.38 -14.37 15.62
CA ASN A 42 35.78 -13.25 16.49
C ASN A 42 34.77 -13.03 17.61
N GLN A 43 33.47 -13.14 17.31
CA GLN A 43 32.41 -13.04 18.31
C GLN A 43 32.58 -14.08 19.42
N THR A 44 32.76 -15.36 19.06
CA THR A 44 33.00 -16.43 20.04
C THR A 44 34.27 -16.16 20.84
N CYS A 45 35.36 -15.79 20.17
CA CYS A 45 36.64 -15.51 20.82
C CYS A 45 36.52 -14.45 21.92
N ILE A 46 35.80 -13.35 21.67
CA ILE A 46 35.59 -12.28 22.65
C ILE A 46 34.71 -12.74 23.82
N VAL A 47 33.64 -13.48 23.54
CA VAL A 47 32.67 -13.91 24.56
C VAL A 47 33.25 -14.99 25.48
N THR A 48 34.01 -15.95 24.93
CA THR A 48 34.53 -17.11 25.67
C THR A 48 35.96 -16.90 26.17
N HIS A 49 36.54 -15.71 26.00
CA HIS A 49 37.92 -15.45 26.43
C HIS A 49 38.11 -15.66 27.93
N GLU A 50 39.22 -16.29 28.33
CA GLU A 50 39.54 -16.65 29.73
C GLU A 50 39.59 -15.44 30.68
N SER A 51 39.84 -14.24 30.14
CA SER A 51 39.85 -12.99 30.94
C SER A 51 38.47 -12.50 31.36
N ASN A 52 37.38 -13.11 30.89
CA ASN A 52 36.00 -12.71 31.16
C ASN A 52 35.73 -11.22 30.88
N GLY A 53 36.29 -10.69 29.79
CA GLY A 53 36.16 -9.28 29.41
C GLY A 53 34.70 -8.84 29.18
N ILE A 54 33.84 -9.78 28.78
CA ILE A 54 32.40 -9.56 28.59
C ILE A 54 31.70 -9.07 29.87
N ASP A 55 32.17 -9.49 31.04
CA ASP A 55 31.57 -9.11 32.32
C ASP A 55 31.76 -7.61 32.58
N ILE A 56 32.89 -7.05 32.13
CA ILE A 56 33.17 -5.61 32.20
C ILE A 56 32.21 -4.84 31.28
N ILE A 57 31.93 -5.37 30.09
CA ILE A 57 31.00 -4.76 29.13
C ILE A 57 29.57 -4.73 29.72
N THR A 58 29.11 -5.83 30.31
CA THR A 58 27.81 -5.86 31.00
C THR A 58 27.76 -4.89 32.19
N ALA A 59 28.86 -4.77 32.95
CA ALA A 59 28.96 -3.86 34.08
C ALA A 59 28.93 -2.38 33.65
N LEU A 60 29.47 -2.01 32.48
CA LEU A 60 29.41 -0.65 31.93
C LEU A 60 27.96 -0.20 31.67
N ILE A 61 27.10 -1.12 31.26
CA ILE A 61 25.68 -0.84 31.00
C ILE A 61 24.89 -0.74 32.31
N LEU A 62 25.03 -1.75 33.17
CA LEU A 62 24.20 -1.91 34.36
C LEU A 62 24.54 -0.94 35.50
N ASN A 63 25.83 -0.63 35.71
CA ASN A 63 26.26 0.13 36.87
C ASN A 63 26.37 1.63 36.60
N ASP A 64 26.17 2.44 37.63
CA ASP A 64 26.45 3.87 37.59
C ASP A 64 27.95 4.14 37.76
N ILE A 65 28.55 4.88 36.82
CA ILE A 65 29.98 5.24 36.87
C ILE A 65 30.17 6.51 37.71
N SER A 66 30.16 6.37 39.04
CA SER A 66 30.40 7.50 39.96
C SER A 66 31.90 7.74 40.21
N PRO A 67 32.38 9.00 40.25
CA PRO A 67 31.63 10.25 40.21
C PRO A 67 31.38 10.81 38.79
N LEU A 68 31.87 10.17 37.74
CA LEU A 68 31.82 10.68 36.36
C LEU A 68 30.39 11.02 35.91
N CYS A 69 29.40 10.20 36.28
CA CYS A 69 28.00 10.41 35.98
C CYS A 69 27.42 11.72 36.54
N ARG A 70 28.03 12.32 37.58
CA ARG A 70 27.55 13.58 38.18
C ARG A 70 28.06 14.82 37.46
N TYR A 71 29.26 14.75 36.90
CA TYR A 71 29.94 15.92 36.34
C TYR A 71 30.00 15.90 34.81
N ARG A 72 29.99 14.71 34.20
CA ARG A 72 30.18 14.49 32.76
C ARG A 72 29.33 13.31 32.28
N MET A 73 28.00 13.45 32.37
CA MET A 73 27.07 12.40 31.96
C MET A 73 27.20 12.05 30.47
N GLU A 74 27.49 13.03 29.60
CA GLU A 74 27.72 12.85 28.16
C GLU A 74 28.71 11.72 27.84
N MET A 75 29.84 11.65 28.54
CA MET A 75 30.87 10.63 28.33
C MET A 75 30.43 9.25 28.84
N VAL A 76 29.61 9.22 29.90
CA VAL A 76 29.03 7.97 30.43
C VAL A 76 28.01 7.41 29.45
N LEU A 77 27.17 8.26 28.86
CA LEU A 77 26.19 7.86 27.84
C LEU A 77 26.90 7.29 26.61
N GLN A 78 27.97 7.93 26.14
CA GLN A 78 28.77 7.41 25.02
C GLN A 78 29.40 6.03 25.32
N LEU A 79 29.89 5.81 26.55
CA LEU A 79 30.37 4.49 26.97
C LEU A 79 29.26 3.44 26.96
N LYS A 80 28.07 3.77 27.47
CA LYS A 80 26.92 2.86 27.50
C LYS A 80 26.43 2.54 26.09
N ASP A 81 26.38 3.54 25.21
CA ASP A 81 26.01 3.38 23.81
C ASP A 81 26.95 2.42 23.09
N ASN A 82 28.26 2.69 23.12
CA ASN A 82 29.26 1.84 22.47
C ASN A 82 29.34 0.44 23.10
N ALA A 83 29.14 0.29 24.41
CA ALA A 83 29.04 -1.01 25.05
C ALA A 83 27.80 -1.80 24.58
N SER A 84 26.65 -1.12 24.41
CA SER A 84 25.42 -1.76 23.90
C SER A 84 25.56 -2.19 22.44
N LYS A 85 26.19 -1.36 21.59
CA LYS A 85 26.51 -1.69 20.19
C LYS A 85 27.43 -2.91 20.09
N LEU A 86 28.45 -2.99 20.95
CA LEU A 86 29.34 -4.15 20.99
C LEU A 86 28.58 -5.43 21.37
N LEU A 87 27.70 -5.39 22.38
CA LEU A 87 26.90 -6.57 22.75
C LEU A 87 25.93 -7.00 21.63
N LEU A 88 25.34 -6.05 20.91
CA LEU A 88 24.51 -6.36 19.73
C LEU A 88 25.35 -6.99 18.61
N ALA A 89 26.54 -6.46 18.32
CA ALA A 89 27.46 -7.01 17.32
C ALA A 89 27.93 -8.44 17.67
N LEU A 90 28.06 -8.78 18.96
CA LEU A 90 28.41 -10.14 19.42
C LEU A 90 27.31 -11.18 19.21
N MET A 91 26.07 -10.74 18.97
CA MET A 91 24.91 -11.61 18.72
C MET A 91 24.39 -11.50 17.28
N GLU A 92 25.04 -10.68 16.46
CA GLU A 92 24.65 -10.45 15.07
C GLU A 92 24.80 -11.73 14.24
N SER A 93 23.78 -12.05 13.44
CA SER A 93 23.78 -13.20 12.51
C SER A 93 24.04 -14.57 13.18
N ARG A 94 23.51 -14.77 14.40
CA ARG A 94 23.61 -16.05 15.15
C ARG A 94 22.29 -16.78 15.30
N HIS A 95 22.37 -18.11 15.28
CA HIS A 95 21.25 -19.03 15.49
C HIS A 95 21.40 -19.87 16.76
N ASP A 96 22.62 -19.99 17.27
CA ASP A 96 22.98 -20.65 18.51
C ASP A 96 22.71 -19.76 19.73
N SER A 97 22.45 -20.37 20.88
CA SER A 97 22.17 -19.65 22.14
C SER A 97 23.42 -19.37 22.99
N GLU A 98 24.59 -19.90 22.62
CA GLU A 98 25.79 -19.88 23.47
C GLU A 98 26.21 -18.47 23.90
N ASN A 99 26.34 -17.55 22.93
CA ASN A 99 26.72 -16.16 23.22
C ASN A 99 25.67 -15.45 24.07
N ALA A 100 24.39 -15.63 23.74
CA ALA A 100 23.27 -15.02 24.46
C ALA A 100 23.22 -15.51 25.93
N GLU A 101 23.40 -16.81 26.15
CA GLU A 101 23.45 -17.41 27.49
C GLU A 101 24.64 -16.89 28.30
N ARG A 102 25.82 -16.74 27.68
CA ARG A 102 27.01 -16.20 28.36
C ARG A 102 26.87 -14.73 28.75
N ILE A 103 26.18 -13.93 27.95
CA ILE A 103 25.84 -12.54 28.27
C ILE A 103 24.80 -12.51 29.42
N LEU A 104 23.73 -13.30 29.30
CA LEU A 104 22.66 -13.40 30.31
C LEU A 104 23.16 -13.87 31.68
N PHE A 105 24.25 -14.63 31.74
CA PHE A 105 24.81 -15.13 33.00
C PHE A 105 25.13 -14.00 34.00
N ASN A 106 25.65 -12.87 33.51
CA ASN A 106 26.01 -11.71 34.34
C ASN A 106 25.06 -10.51 34.16
N LEU A 107 24.22 -10.55 33.13
CA LEU A 107 23.23 -9.51 32.88
C LEU A 107 21.98 -9.77 33.73
N ARG A 108 21.77 -8.94 34.76
CA ARG A 108 20.61 -9.05 35.66
C ARG A 108 19.35 -8.44 34.99
N PRO A 109 18.30 -9.24 34.65
CA PRO A 109 17.15 -8.75 33.88
C PRO A 109 16.43 -7.55 34.48
N ARG A 110 16.25 -7.55 35.81
CA ARG A 110 15.56 -6.46 36.52
C ARG A 110 16.32 -5.14 36.44
N GLU A 111 17.63 -5.19 36.64
CA GLU A 111 18.48 -4.00 36.58
C GLU A 111 18.58 -3.45 35.16
N LEU A 112 18.59 -4.33 34.15
CA LEU A 112 18.54 -3.91 32.76
C LEU A 112 17.31 -3.05 32.48
N ILE A 113 16.14 -3.48 32.96
CA ILE A 113 14.88 -2.75 32.79
C ILE A 113 14.90 -1.42 33.57
N GLU A 114 15.47 -1.41 34.77
CA GLU A 114 15.66 -0.16 35.53
C GLU A 114 16.55 0.83 34.78
N VAL A 115 17.63 0.36 34.13
CA VAL A 115 18.50 1.20 33.30
C VAL A 115 17.76 1.75 32.09
N ILE A 116 16.95 0.93 31.39
CA ILE A 116 16.13 1.36 30.25
C ILE A 116 15.16 2.47 30.68
N LYS A 117 14.43 2.27 31.79
CA LYS A 117 13.48 3.25 32.33
C LYS A 117 14.19 4.53 32.79
N LYS A 118 15.34 4.40 33.45
CA LYS A 118 16.16 5.54 33.90
C LYS A 118 16.66 6.37 32.72
N ALA A 119 17.12 5.72 31.64
CA ALA A 119 17.59 6.41 30.44
C ALA A 119 16.47 7.23 29.77
N TYR A 120 15.23 6.72 29.75
CA TYR A 120 14.07 7.45 29.23
C TYR A 120 13.75 8.71 30.04
N LEU A 121 13.76 8.59 31.38
CA LEU A 121 13.44 9.71 32.29
C LEU A 121 14.54 10.78 32.33
N GLN A 122 15.78 10.42 31.96
CA GLN A 122 16.94 11.32 31.97
C GLN A 122 16.95 12.34 30.81
N GLU A 123 16.14 12.17 29.77
CA GLU A 123 16.15 13.09 28.62
C GLU A 123 15.76 14.53 29.00
N VAL A 124 14.94 14.69 30.03
CA VAL A 124 14.50 16.02 30.52
C VAL A 124 15.66 16.88 31.03
N GLU A 125 16.81 16.26 31.38
CA GLU A 125 17.95 16.95 32.00
C GLU A 125 19.12 17.25 31.03
N CYS A 126 19.13 16.66 29.82
CA CYS A 126 20.28 16.72 28.90
C CYS A 126 19.93 17.37 27.56
N GLU A 127 19.71 18.70 27.54
CA GLU A 127 19.71 19.45 26.27
C GLU A 127 21.16 19.74 25.82
N GLY A 128 21.59 19.13 24.71
CA GLY A 128 22.81 19.55 23.98
C GLY A 128 24.00 18.58 23.94
N GLY A 129 23.85 17.33 24.37
CA GLY A 129 24.86 16.27 24.16
C GLY A 129 24.80 15.66 22.75
N GLU A 130 25.92 15.14 22.25
CA GLU A 130 26.00 14.45 20.94
C GLU A 130 25.20 13.13 20.89
N VAL A 131 25.00 12.50 22.05
CA VAL A 131 24.24 11.24 22.23
C VAL A 131 23.05 11.48 23.16
N SER A 132 21.84 11.16 22.71
CA SER A 132 20.63 11.28 23.53
C SER A 132 20.48 10.11 24.51
N PRO A 133 20.13 10.34 25.80
CA PRO A 133 19.79 9.27 26.74
C PRO A 133 18.70 8.32 26.21
N ARG A 134 17.71 8.82 25.44
CA ARG A 134 16.66 7.99 24.85
C ARG A 134 17.22 7.01 23.82
N GLU A 135 18.16 7.44 22.99
CA GLU A 135 18.80 6.56 21.99
C GLU A 135 19.60 5.44 22.66
N VAL A 136 20.35 5.76 23.72
CA VAL A 136 21.06 4.75 24.53
C VAL A 136 20.06 3.78 25.19
N GLY A 137 18.97 4.30 25.75
CA GLY A 137 17.90 3.48 26.32
C GLY A 137 17.26 2.54 25.30
N HIS A 138 17.07 3.01 24.06
CA HIS A 138 16.52 2.22 22.97
C HIS A 138 17.49 1.12 22.52
N ASN A 139 18.80 1.40 22.40
CA ASN A 139 19.80 0.38 22.07
C ASN A 139 19.86 -0.72 23.13
N ILE A 140 19.75 -0.36 24.42
CA ILE A 140 19.68 -1.33 25.52
C ILE A 140 18.36 -2.12 25.48
N TYR A 141 17.25 -1.48 25.10
CA TYR A 141 15.96 -2.16 24.91
C TYR A 141 15.99 -3.18 23.77
N ILE A 142 16.61 -2.85 22.63
CA ILE A 142 16.80 -3.77 21.50
C ILE A 142 17.68 -4.95 21.94
N LEU A 143 18.75 -4.69 22.69
CA LEU A 143 19.58 -5.75 23.27
C LEU A 143 18.75 -6.67 24.17
N ALA A 144 17.89 -6.11 25.02
CA ALA A 144 16.99 -6.87 25.88
C ALA A 144 16.03 -7.75 25.08
N LEU A 145 15.46 -7.23 23.98
CA LEU A 145 14.58 -8.00 23.09
C LEU A 145 15.30 -9.18 22.43
N GLN A 146 16.53 -8.97 21.95
CA GLN A 146 17.32 -10.06 21.36
C GLN A 146 17.63 -11.15 22.39
N LEU A 147 18.03 -10.77 23.60
CA LEU A 147 18.30 -11.71 24.69
C LEU A 147 17.03 -12.41 25.21
N ALA A 148 15.87 -11.74 25.16
CA ALA A 148 14.58 -12.28 25.60
C ALA A 148 14.13 -13.49 24.79
N ARG A 149 14.63 -13.66 23.55
CA ARG A 149 14.41 -14.87 22.74
C ARG A 149 14.90 -16.14 23.43
N HIS A 150 15.94 -16.03 24.26
CA HIS A 150 16.55 -17.14 24.99
C HIS A 150 16.16 -17.14 26.49
N ASN A 151 15.44 -16.11 26.97
CA ASN A 151 15.06 -15.98 28.38
C ASN A 151 13.61 -15.52 28.55
N LYS A 152 12.73 -16.47 28.90
CA LYS A 152 11.29 -16.23 29.11
C LYS A 152 10.98 -15.25 30.25
N GLU A 153 11.82 -15.18 31.28
CA GLU A 153 11.63 -14.25 32.40
C GLU A 153 11.82 -12.81 31.93
N LEU A 154 12.89 -12.55 31.16
CA LEU A 154 13.13 -11.24 30.57
C LEU A 154 12.01 -10.85 29.60
N LEU A 155 11.54 -11.79 28.77
CA LEU A 155 10.42 -11.56 27.86
C LEU A 155 9.14 -11.13 28.60
N HIS A 156 8.84 -11.75 29.75
CA HIS A 156 7.67 -11.37 30.55
C HIS A 156 7.82 -9.98 31.17
N GLN A 157 9.03 -9.61 31.61
CA GLN A 157 9.28 -8.30 32.22
C GLN A 157 9.32 -7.15 31.21
N LEU A 158 9.63 -7.42 29.93
CA LEU A 158 9.61 -6.41 28.86
C LEU A 158 8.20 -6.05 28.38
N LYS A 159 7.20 -6.90 28.64
CA LYS A 159 5.81 -6.61 28.24
C LYS A 159 5.28 -5.41 29.03
N PRO A 160 4.75 -4.38 28.36
CA PRO A 160 4.13 -3.26 29.06
C PRO A 160 2.91 -3.76 29.86
N PRO A 161 2.58 -3.10 30.98
CA PRO A 161 1.39 -3.45 31.75
C PRO A 161 0.14 -3.22 30.90
N LYS A 162 -0.58 -4.29 30.54
CA LYS A 162 -1.85 -4.20 29.78
C LYS A 162 -2.84 -3.29 30.51
N ARG A 163 -3.27 -2.20 29.87
CA ARG A 163 -4.38 -1.38 30.37
C ARG A 163 -5.69 -2.15 30.10
N PRO A 164 -6.63 -2.25 31.06
CA PRO A 164 -7.83 -3.09 30.95
C PRO A 164 -8.87 -2.63 29.88
N LYS A 165 -8.54 -1.69 28.99
CA LYS A 165 -9.45 -1.19 27.94
C LYS A 165 -9.26 -1.84 26.57
N GLU A 166 -8.22 -2.65 26.37
CA GLU A 166 -7.87 -3.19 25.04
C GLU A 166 -8.40 -4.61 24.77
N GLU A 167 -8.85 -5.35 25.81
CA GLU A 167 -9.33 -6.73 25.64
C GLU A 167 -10.66 -6.86 24.88
N GLU A 168 -11.45 -5.79 24.74
CA GLU A 168 -12.70 -5.85 23.95
C GLU A 168 -12.50 -5.60 22.44
N GLU A 169 -11.34 -5.11 21.97
CA GLU A 169 -11.12 -4.80 20.54
C GLU A 169 -10.22 -5.80 19.78
N GLU A 170 -9.46 -6.65 20.48
CA GLU A 170 -8.51 -7.57 19.83
C GLU A 170 -9.15 -8.87 19.29
N GLY A 171 -10.42 -9.13 19.58
CA GLY A 171 -11.19 -10.23 19.01
C GLY A 171 -11.79 -9.90 17.64
N LEU A 172 -11.16 -10.40 16.57
CA LEU A 172 -11.70 -10.52 15.19
C LEU A 172 -12.16 -9.22 14.48
N SER A 173 -12.07 -8.06 15.13
CA SER A 173 -12.71 -6.82 14.67
C SER A 173 -11.74 -5.77 14.11
N SER A 174 -10.43 -5.95 14.30
CA SER A 174 -9.41 -4.96 13.91
C SER A 174 -9.16 -4.86 12.39
N MET A 175 -9.58 -5.86 11.60
CA MET A 175 -9.40 -5.84 10.13
C MET A 175 -10.71 -5.61 9.35
N LEU A 176 -11.88 -5.66 10.02
CA LEU A 176 -13.20 -5.56 9.38
C LEU A 176 -14.02 -4.32 9.78
N ASN A 177 -13.57 -3.49 10.71
CA ASN A 177 -14.27 -2.25 11.10
C ASN A 177 -13.57 -0.99 10.58
N LEU A 178 -13.51 -0.83 9.25
CA LEU A 178 -13.20 0.45 8.59
C LEU A 178 -14.39 1.42 8.55
N ASN A 179 -15.57 1.00 9.01
CA ASN A 179 -16.79 1.82 9.02
C ASN A 179 -17.31 2.02 10.44
N ASN A 180 -16.73 2.98 11.19
CA ASN A 180 -17.43 3.86 12.17
C ASN A 180 -16.50 4.43 13.28
N ARG A 181 -15.45 5.18 12.93
CA ARG A 181 -14.81 6.08 13.91
C ARG A 181 -14.58 7.49 13.35
N PRO A 182 -15.59 8.39 13.35
CA PRO A 182 -15.30 9.80 13.16
C PRO A 182 -15.62 10.70 14.36
N LEU A 183 -16.17 10.22 15.49
CA LEU A 183 -16.66 11.14 16.53
C LEU A 183 -15.80 11.25 17.80
N SER A 184 -15.15 10.19 18.27
CA SER A 184 -14.35 10.27 19.51
C SER A 184 -12.99 10.98 19.35
N GLN A 185 -12.45 11.06 18.12
CA GLN A 185 -11.26 11.87 17.82
C GLN A 185 -11.58 13.36 17.60
N MET A 186 -12.85 13.72 17.38
CA MET A 186 -13.26 15.10 17.11
C MET A 186 -13.54 15.95 18.37
N LEU A 187 -13.59 15.35 19.56
CA LEU A 187 -13.82 16.05 20.82
C LEU A 187 -12.53 16.30 21.66
N LYS A 188 -11.35 15.89 21.17
CA LYS A 188 -10.05 16.18 21.83
C LYS A 188 -9.29 17.37 21.21
N SER A 189 -10.00 18.36 20.67
CA SER A 189 -9.40 19.66 20.34
C SER A 189 -9.85 20.70 21.36
N SER A 190 -8.89 21.32 22.07
CA SER A 190 -9.06 22.43 23.02
C SER A 190 -9.23 22.08 24.51
N GLY A 191 -8.39 21.19 25.01
CA GLY A 191 -7.95 21.20 26.41
C GLY A 191 -6.47 20.86 26.41
N GLN A 192 -5.64 21.55 27.20
CA GLN A 192 -4.27 21.12 27.46
C GLN A 192 -4.33 19.62 27.79
N ALA A 193 -3.74 18.79 26.93
CA ALA A 193 -3.53 17.40 27.27
C ALA A 193 -2.61 17.44 28.49
N GLU A 194 -3.14 17.12 29.67
CA GLU A 194 -2.30 16.60 30.73
C GLU A 194 -1.51 15.46 30.07
N GLU A 195 -0.19 15.63 29.95
CA GLU A 195 0.72 14.58 29.52
C GLU A 195 0.51 13.42 30.51
N GLU A 196 -0.29 12.42 30.13
CA GLU A 196 -0.16 11.11 30.74
C GLU A 196 1.28 10.70 30.47
N GLU A 197 2.11 10.65 31.51
CA GLU A 197 3.46 10.09 31.45
C GLU A 197 3.37 8.72 30.76
N GLU A 198 3.79 8.68 29.49
CA GLU A 198 3.79 7.43 28.71
C GLU A 198 4.80 6.47 29.35
N ASP A 199 4.40 5.21 29.57
CA ASP A 199 5.29 4.22 30.16
C ASP A 199 6.53 4.03 29.25
N PRO A 200 7.76 4.07 29.79
CA PRO A 200 8.97 4.00 28.97
C PRO A 200 9.04 2.74 28.09
N LEU A 201 8.54 1.60 28.57
CA LEU A 201 8.56 0.36 27.80
C LEU A 201 7.55 0.39 26.66
N GLU A 202 6.38 0.99 26.88
CA GLU A 202 5.36 1.23 25.84
C GLU A 202 5.91 2.14 24.73
N PHE A 203 6.68 3.17 25.09
CA PHE A 203 7.35 4.04 24.13
C PHE A 203 8.35 3.28 23.26
N TYR A 204 9.27 2.52 23.85
CA TYR A 204 10.29 1.79 23.09
C TYR A 204 9.68 0.68 22.23
N ASP A 205 8.64 -0.01 22.69
CA ASP A 205 7.92 -1.04 21.94
C ASP A 205 7.30 -0.45 20.65
N LYS A 206 6.60 0.69 20.76
CA LYS A 206 6.00 1.39 19.59
C LYS A 206 7.03 1.85 18.55
N HIS A 207 8.23 2.17 18.99
CA HIS A 207 9.31 2.66 18.13
C HIS A 207 10.31 1.58 17.74
N THR A 208 10.03 0.31 18.02
CA THR A 208 10.87 -0.81 17.60
C THR A 208 10.16 -1.60 16.52
N ALA A 209 10.90 -1.94 15.46
CA ALA A 209 10.41 -2.80 14.40
C ALA A 209 11.34 -4.01 14.26
N GLN A 210 10.76 -5.11 13.81
CA GLN A 210 11.48 -6.33 13.48
C GLN A 210 11.15 -6.76 12.04
N ILE A 211 12.15 -7.32 11.36
CA ILE A 211 12.03 -7.89 10.01
C ILE A 211 12.86 -9.16 9.90
N GLU A 212 12.51 -10.01 8.93
CA GLU A 212 13.32 -11.14 8.52
C GLU A 212 13.98 -10.85 7.16
N ILE A 213 15.27 -11.16 7.01
CA ILE A 213 15.98 -11.03 5.75
C ILE A 213 16.75 -12.30 5.38
N VAL A 214 17.08 -12.42 4.10
CA VAL A 214 17.86 -13.51 3.52
C VAL A 214 19.25 -13.03 3.15
N ARG A 215 20.29 -13.72 3.62
CA ARG A 215 21.69 -13.46 3.25
C ARG A 215 22.08 -14.22 1.98
N ASP A 216 23.25 -13.91 1.42
CA ASP A 216 23.75 -14.53 0.17
C ASP A 216 23.89 -16.06 0.25
N ASP A 217 24.12 -16.59 1.44
CA ASP A 217 24.20 -18.03 1.74
C ASP A 217 22.83 -18.70 1.92
N ARG A 218 21.73 -17.95 1.71
CA ARG A 218 20.34 -18.35 1.92
C ARG A 218 19.95 -18.59 3.39
N SER A 219 20.81 -18.20 4.33
CA SER A 219 20.43 -18.17 5.74
C SER A 219 19.42 -17.03 5.99
N MET A 220 18.53 -17.27 6.95
CA MET A 220 17.49 -16.34 7.37
C MET A 220 17.90 -15.71 8.69
N GLU A 221 17.92 -14.39 8.77
CA GLU A 221 18.22 -13.67 10.00
C GLU A 221 17.10 -12.69 10.36
N GLN A 222 16.93 -12.45 11.66
CA GLN A 222 15.99 -11.48 12.17
C GLN A 222 16.75 -10.22 12.60
N ILE A 223 16.30 -9.07 12.11
CA ILE A 223 16.86 -7.77 12.47
C ILE A 223 15.82 -7.01 13.29
N VAL A 224 16.28 -6.43 14.40
CA VAL A 224 15.48 -5.53 15.25
C VAL A 224 16.14 -4.17 15.22
N PHE A 225 15.37 -3.12 14.94
CA PHE A 225 15.88 -1.77 14.72
C PHE A 225 14.89 -0.70 15.21
N PRO A 226 15.37 0.52 15.52
CA PRO A 226 14.50 1.64 15.88
C PRO A 226 13.86 2.25 14.62
N VAL A 227 12.56 2.56 14.70
CA VAL A 227 11.82 3.20 13.61
C VAL A 227 12.25 4.66 13.49
N HIS A 228 12.70 5.08 12.29
CA HIS A 228 13.12 6.45 12.06
C HIS A 228 11.93 7.44 12.22
N PRO A 229 12.10 8.59 12.90
CA PRO A 229 10.99 9.51 13.22
C PRO A 229 10.20 10.02 12.01
N ILE A 230 10.81 10.06 10.83
CA ILE A 230 10.11 10.48 9.61
C ILE A 230 8.94 9.55 9.23
N CYS A 231 9.01 8.28 9.66
CA CYS A 231 8.03 7.26 9.34
C CYS A 231 6.66 7.51 10.00
N GLU A 232 6.62 8.30 11.09
CA GLU A 232 5.37 8.69 11.76
C GLU A 232 4.46 9.55 10.87
N TYR A 233 5.03 10.21 9.86
CA TYR A 233 4.29 11.06 8.94
C TYR A 233 3.61 10.31 7.79
N LEU A 234 3.70 8.98 7.75
CA LEU A 234 2.99 8.16 6.77
C LEU A 234 1.49 8.11 7.07
N THR A 235 0.66 8.45 6.08
CA THR A 235 -0.80 8.47 6.25
C THR A 235 -1.40 7.06 6.11
N GLU A 236 -2.44 6.77 6.89
CA GLU A 236 -3.17 5.49 6.81
C GLU A 236 -3.86 5.29 5.44
N GLU A 237 -4.26 6.37 4.77
CA GLU A 237 -4.84 6.32 3.42
C GLU A 237 -3.81 5.83 2.40
N SER A 238 -2.56 6.33 2.46
CA SER A 238 -1.47 5.85 1.61
C SER A 238 -1.08 4.41 1.94
N LYS A 239 -1.14 4.00 3.22
CA LYS A 239 -0.95 2.61 3.62
C LYS A 239 -1.97 1.67 2.97
N LEU A 240 -3.26 2.02 3.09
CA LEU A 240 -4.35 1.25 2.51
C LEU A 240 -4.27 1.21 0.97
N ARG A 241 -3.92 2.34 0.34
CA ARG A 241 -3.73 2.44 -1.11
C ARG A 241 -2.68 1.45 -1.58
N VAL A 242 -1.46 1.49 -1.02
CA VAL A 242 -0.37 0.58 -1.40
C VAL A 242 -0.73 -0.88 -1.16
N PHE A 243 -1.36 -1.19 -0.02
CA PHE A 243 -1.75 -2.56 0.31
C PHE A 243 -2.76 -3.16 -0.69
N THR A 244 -3.66 -2.33 -1.23
CA THR A 244 -4.72 -2.76 -2.15
C THR A 244 -4.35 -2.68 -3.63
N THR A 245 -3.48 -1.73 -4.02
CA THR A 245 -3.10 -1.52 -5.43
C THR A 245 -1.86 -2.30 -5.86
N THR A 246 -1.11 -2.91 -4.93
CA THR A 246 0.10 -3.67 -5.29
C THR A 246 -0.25 -4.98 -6.00
N GLU A 247 0.21 -5.11 -7.24
CA GLU A 247 0.01 -6.30 -8.06
C GLU A 247 1.12 -7.35 -7.83
N GLN A 248 0.80 -8.60 -8.14
CA GLN A 248 1.77 -9.69 -8.17
C GLN A 248 2.53 -9.65 -9.49
N ASP A 249 3.84 -9.89 -9.44
CA ASP A 249 4.66 -10.12 -10.63
C ASP A 249 4.40 -11.51 -11.24
N GLU A 250 5.10 -11.80 -12.35
CA GLU A 250 5.03 -13.10 -13.04
C GLU A 250 5.44 -14.29 -12.14
N GLN A 251 6.16 -14.02 -11.04
CA GLN A 251 6.58 -15.03 -10.06
C GLN A 251 5.59 -15.15 -8.89
N GLY A 252 4.51 -14.37 -8.89
CA GLY A 252 3.51 -14.34 -7.83
C GLY A 252 3.88 -13.49 -6.61
N SER A 253 4.99 -12.73 -6.66
CA SER A 253 5.46 -11.88 -5.57
C SER A 253 4.96 -10.44 -5.71
N LYS A 254 4.57 -9.82 -4.59
CA LYS A 254 4.17 -8.39 -4.53
C LYS A 254 5.35 -7.45 -4.23
N VAL A 255 6.51 -8.01 -3.89
CA VAL A 255 7.67 -7.27 -3.38
C VAL A 255 8.28 -6.34 -4.43
N THR A 256 8.34 -6.78 -5.69
CA THR A 256 8.92 -6.02 -6.80
C THR A 256 8.21 -4.68 -7.01
N HIS A 257 6.89 -4.71 -7.13
CA HIS A 257 6.08 -3.51 -7.31
C HIS A 257 6.07 -2.63 -6.04
N PHE A 258 6.01 -3.23 -4.85
CA PHE A 258 6.14 -2.50 -3.58
C PHE A 258 7.47 -1.74 -3.48
N PHE A 259 8.59 -2.38 -3.83
CA PHE A 259 9.92 -1.77 -3.75
C PHE A 259 10.04 -0.52 -4.63
N GLN A 260 9.43 -0.52 -5.82
CA GLN A 260 9.41 0.64 -6.70
C GLN A 260 8.68 1.84 -6.10
N GLN A 261 7.68 1.61 -5.25
CA GLN A 261 6.90 2.67 -4.60
C GLN A 261 7.58 3.25 -3.34
N THR A 262 8.56 2.55 -2.75
CA THR A 262 9.22 2.97 -1.50
C THR A 262 9.85 4.36 -1.56
N SER A 263 10.43 4.75 -2.71
CA SER A 263 10.99 6.10 -2.91
C SER A 263 9.92 7.19 -2.93
N PHE A 264 8.77 6.92 -3.55
CA PHE A 264 7.65 7.85 -3.52
C PHE A 264 7.11 8.03 -2.11
N LEU A 265 6.96 6.93 -1.36
CA LEU A 265 6.48 6.96 0.02
C LEU A 265 7.43 7.75 0.93
N HIS A 266 8.74 7.61 0.75
CA HIS A 266 9.73 8.41 1.48
C HIS A 266 9.53 9.92 1.25
N ASN A 267 9.43 10.32 -0.02
CA ASN A 267 9.20 11.70 -0.39
C ASN A 267 7.83 12.22 0.12
N GLU A 268 6.81 11.36 0.15
CA GLU A 268 5.51 11.69 0.75
C GLU A 268 5.65 11.98 2.25
N MET A 269 6.43 11.18 2.99
CA MET A 269 6.67 11.38 4.43
C MET A 269 7.43 12.69 4.71
N GLU A 270 8.48 13.00 3.92
CA GLU A 270 9.18 14.30 3.99
C GLU A 270 8.22 15.47 3.74
N TRP A 271 7.35 15.32 2.75
CA TRP A 271 6.35 16.34 2.43
C TRP A 271 5.35 16.50 3.57
N GLN A 272 4.83 15.42 4.14
CA GLN A 272 3.90 15.47 5.27
C GLN A 272 4.53 16.14 6.50
N LYS A 273 5.82 15.87 6.77
CA LYS A 273 6.59 16.58 7.81
C LYS A 273 6.62 18.10 7.54
N LYS A 274 6.93 18.51 6.31
CA LYS A 274 6.94 19.92 5.89
C LYS A 274 5.54 20.54 5.86
N LEU A 275 4.50 19.78 5.54
CA LEU A 275 3.13 20.24 5.52
C LEU A 275 2.65 20.55 6.94
N ARG A 276 2.99 19.71 7.93
CA ARG A 276 2.65 19.91 9.34
C ARG A 276 3.34 21.12 9.95
N SER A 277 4.49 21.55 9.44
CA SER A 277 5.12 22.81 9.87
C SER A 277 4.36 24.06 9.37
N MET A 278 3.44 23.90 8.41
CA MET A 278 2.55 24.94 7.88
C MET A 278 1.08 24.72 8.35
N PRO A 279 0.69 25.19 9.55
CA PRO A 279 -0.56 24.79 10.20
C PRO A 279 -1.83 25.14 9.42
N VAL A 280 -1.85 26.27 8.71
CA VAL A 280 -3.00 26.70 7.89
C VAL A 280 -3.22 25.75 6.72
N LEU A 281 -2.16 25.47 5.95
CA LEU A 281 -2.23 24.59 4.78
C LEU A 281 -2.58 23.15 5.20
N TYR A 282 -1.97 22.67 6.28
CA TYR A 282 -2.29 21.36 6.85
C TYR A 282 -3.77 21.22 7.25
N TRP A 283 -4.35 22.27 7.87
CA TRP A 283 -5.76 22.25 8.28
C TRP A 283 -6.72 22.09 7.09
N PHE A 284 -6.44 22.78 5.98
CA PHE A 284 -7.21 22.65 4.74
C PHE A 284 -6.99 21.28 4.09
N SER A 285 -5.73 20.87 3.91
CA SER A 285 -5.31 19.62 3.27
C SER A 285 -5.89 18.37 3.95
N ARG A 286 -5.84 18.32 5.29
CA ARG A 286 -6.35 17.17 6.06
C ARG A 286 -7.85 16.94 5.87
N ARG A 287 -8.61 17.96 5.47
CA ARG A 287 -10.07 17.90 5.29
C ARG A 287 -10.49 17.84 3.82
N MET A 288 -9.64 17.30 2.94
CA MET A 288 -9.91 17.20 1.50
C MET A 288 -11.29 16.60 1.18
N THR A 289 -11.67 15.50 1.85
CA THR A 289 -12.94 14.80 1.64
C THR A 289 -14.16 15.66 2.00
N LEU A 290 -14.06 16.51 3.04
CA LEU A 290 -15.13 17.43 3.44
C LEU A 290 -15.35 18.49 2.37
N TRP A 291 -14.28 19.10 1.85
CA TRP A 291 -14.37 20.10 0.78
C TRP A 291 -14.97 19.52 -0.50
N GLY A 292 -14.59 18.28 -0.85
CA GLY A 292 -15.17 17.52 -1.96
C GLY A 292 -16.67 17.28 -1.79
N SER A 293 -17.08 16.82 -0.59
CA SER A 293 -18.49 16.58 -0.25
C SER A 293 -19.33 17.86 -0.29
N ILE A 294 -18.82 18.99 0.23
CA ILE A 294 -19.50 20.29 0.17
C ILE A 294 -19.69 20.72 -1.29
N SER A 295 -18.65 20.60 -2.12
CA SER A 295 -18.72 20.97 -3.54
C SER A 295 -19.74 20.12 -4.30
N PHE A 296 -19.74 18.81 -4.07
CA PHE A 296 -20.70 17.90 -4.66
C PHE A 296 -22.14 18.23 -4.25
N ASN A 297 -22.39 18.44 -2.95
CA ASN A 297 -23.73 18.77 -2.47
C ASN A 297 -24.23 20.11 -3.04
N LEU A 298 -23.39 21.14 -3.09
CA LEU A 298 -23.73 22.43 -3.71
C LEU A 298 -24.06 22.27 -5.20
N ALA A 299 -23.29 21.48 -5.94
CA ALA A 299 -23.56 21.21 -7.36
C ALA A 299 -24.90 20.49 -7.57
N VAL A 300 -25.23 19.50 -6.72
CA VAL A 300 -26.53 18.81 -6.76
C VAL A 300 -27.67 19.81 -6.50
N PHE A 301 -27.55 20.69 -5.51
CA PHE A 301 -28.57 21.70 -5.25
C PHE A 301 -28.74 22.68 -6.41
N ILE A 302 -27.65 23.17 -7.01
CA ILE A 302 -27.70 24.05 -8.18
C ILE A 302 -28.42 23.37 -9.34
N ASN A 303 -28.05 22.12 -9.66
CA ASN A 303 -28.67 21.37 -10.76
C ASN A 303 -30.15 21.07 -10.50
N LEU A 304 -30.54 20.77 -9.25
CA LEU A 304 -31.95 20.58 -8.89
C LEU A 304 -32.75 21.88 -9.03
N ILE A 305 -32.20 23.04 -8.58
CA ILE A 305 -32.87 24.34 -8.74
C ILE A 305 -33.08 24.65 -10.23
N ILE A 306 -32.08 24.41 -11.08
CA ILE A 306 -32.21 24.60 -12.53
C ILE A 306 -33.27 23.65 -13.09
N ALA A 307 -33.25 22.36 -12.72
CA ALA A 307 -34.22 21.38 -13.21
C ALA A 307 -35.68 21.71 -12.83
N PHE A 308 -35.91 22.26 -11.64
CA PHE A 308 -37.27 22.61 -11.18
C PHE A 308 -37.76 23.98 -11.67
N PHE A 309 -36.86 24.93 -11.93
CA PHE A 309 -37.24 26.33 -12.17
C PHE A 309 -36.78 26.90 -13.52
N TYR A 310 -36.29 26.07 -14.44
CA TYR A 310 -35.96 26.47 -15.81
C TYR A 310 -37.20 26.39 -16.72
N PRO A 311 -37.48 27.42 -17.58
CA PRO A 311 -36.79 28.70 -17.71
C PRO A 311 -37.25 29.74 -16.67
N TYR A 312 -36.31 30.46 -16.06
CA TYR A 312 -36.58 31.43 -14.98
C TYR A 312 -36.70 32.90 -15.44
N ASP A 313 -36.51 33.17 -16.74
CA ASP A 313 -36.54 34.53 -17.34
C ASP A 313 -37.93 34.98 -17.81
N SER A 314 -38.92 34.09 -17.88
CA SER A 314 -40.30 34.50 -18.10
C SER A 314 -40.82 35.11 -16.80
N GLY A 315 -41.24 36.38 -16.82
CA GLY A 315 -41.80 37.14 -15.67
C GLY A 315 -43.03 36.54 -14.95
N GLN A 316 -43.29 35.24 -15.11
CA GLN A 316 -44.08 34.42 -14.22
C GLN A 316 -43.32 34.11 -12.92
N VAL A 317 -43.19 35.12 -12.06
CA VAL A 317 -42.88 34.92 -10.61
C VAL A 317 -44.10 34.30 -9.88
N GLY A 318 -45.00 33.62 -10.60
CA GLY A 318 -46.32 33.19 -10.13
C GLY A 318 -46.56 31.67 -10.09
N ALA A 319 -45.56 30.82 -10.37
CA ALA A 319 -45.77 29.36 -10.34
C ALA A 319 -45.50 28.71 -8.96
N ILE A 320 -44.95 29.46 -8.00
CA ILE A 320 -44.76 28.98 -6.62
C ILE A 320 -45.43 29.99 -5.69
N ASP A 321 -46.50 29.56 -5.01
CA ASP A 321 -47.12 30.39 -3.98
C ASP A 321 -46.06 30.74 -2.91
N SER A 322 -45.91 32.04 -2.64
CA SER A 322 -45.01 32.56 -1.59
C SER A 322 -45.32 31.94 -0.21
N SER A 323 -46.58 31.55 0.00
CA SER A 323 -47.05 30.77 1.15
C SER A 323 -46.43 29.38 1.23
N VAL A 324 -46.31 28.66 0.10
CA VAL A 324 -45.73 27.31 0.03
C VAL A 324 -44.22 27.36 0.28
N LEU A 325 -43.52 28.35 -0.28
CA LEU A 325 -42.08 28.50 -0.05
C LEU A 325 -41.75 28.81 1.42
N SER A 326 -42.59 29.64 2.07
CA SER A 326 -42.49 29.95 3.50
C SER A 326 -42.80 28.74 4.38
N MET A 327 -43.82 27.95 4.04
CA MET A 327 -44.15 26.70 4.75
C MET A 327 -42.99 25.70 4.67
N LEU A 328 -42.41 25.51 3.49
CA LEU A 328 -41.27 24.61 3.27
C LEU A 328 -40.03 25.06 4.06
N PHE A 329 -39.76 26.37 4.11
CA PHE A 329 -38.67 26.93 4.93
C PHE A 329 -38.81 26.55 6.41
N TRP A 330 -39.98 26.80 7.02
CA TRP A 330 -40.22 26.46 8.43
C TRP A 330 -40.21 24.95 8.68
N GLY A 331 -40.68 24.15 7.73
CA GLY A 331 -40.59 22.70 7.76
C GLY A 331 -39.14 22.19 7.81
N PHE A 332 -38.29 22.63 6.88
CA PHE A 332 -36.87 22.24 6.86
C PHE A 332 -36.07 22.84 8.03
N ALA A 333 -36.40 24.04 8.50
CA ALA A 333 -35.81 24.62 9.71
C ALA A 333 -36.16 23.80 10.96
N GLY A 334 -37.41 23.37 11.10
CA GLY A 334 -37.84 22.46 12.18
C GLY A 334 -37.15 21.11 12.13
N LEU A 335 -37.01 20.50 10.94
CA LEU A 335 -36.26 19.26 10.73
C LEU A 335 -34.78 19.41 11.09
N SER A 336 -34.17 20.56 10.81
CA SER A 336 -32.79 20.86 11.21
C SER A 336 -32.64 20.93 12.74
N VAL A 337 -33.58 21.57 13.44
CA VAL A 337 -33.57 21.64 14.90
C VAL A 337 -33.73 20.24 15.51
N MET A 338 -34.67 19.43 15.00
CA MET A 338 -34.87 18.06 15.45
C MET A 338 -33.65 17.17 15.19
N GLY A 339 -32.95 17.37 14.06
CA GLY A 339 -31.70 16.67 13.73
C GLY A 339 -30.52 17.02 14.65
N LEU A 340 -30.47 18.25 15.19
CA LEU A 340 -29.47 18.64 16.19
C LEU A 340 -29.67 17.90 17.52
N PHE A 341 -30.93 17.69 17.93
CA PHE A 341 -31.25 16.90 19.13
C PHE A 341 -30.97 15.40 18.95
N SER A 342 -31.12 14.86 17.74
CA SER A 342 -30.90 13.43 17.44
C SER A 342 -29.43 13.06 17.11
N GLN A 343 -28.47 14.00 17.23
CA GLN A 343 -27.06 13.84 16.86
C GLN A 343 -26.81 13.31 15.42
N ARG A 344 -27.79 13.38 14.51
CA ARG A 344 -27.68 12.84 13.14
C ARG A 344 -28.24 13.80 12.09
N TYR A 345 -27.44 14.04 11.04
CA TYR A 345 -27.80 14.68 9.76
C TYR A 345 -28.43 16.08 9.78
N GLY A 346 -28.32 16.87 10.87
CA GLY A 346 -28.92 18.21 10.97
C GLY A 346 -28.40 19.27 9.97
N LEU A 347 -27.19 19.12 9.41
CA LEU A 347 -26.60 20.13 8.52
C LEU A 347 -27.23 20.18 7.12
N ARG A 348 -27.71 19.06 6.58
CA ARG A 348 -28.35 19.00 5.25
C ARG A 348 -29.69 19.76 5.18
N PRO A 349 -30.67 19.53 6.08
CA PRO A 349 -31.92 20.30 6.08
C PRO A 349 -31.67 21.79 6.37
N LEU A 350 -30.64 22.14 7.14
CA LEU A 350 -30.22 23.53 7.34
C LEU A 350 -29.80 24.20 6.02
N THR A 351 -28.96 23.52 5.22
CA THR A 351 -28.54 24.05 3.92
C THR A 351 -29.72 24.27 2.98
N VAL A 352 -30.68 23.34 2.95
CA VAL A 352 -31.92 23.47 2.16
C VAL A 352 -32.76 24.65 2.63
N ALA A 353 -32.94 24.82 3.95
CA ALA A 353 -33.67 25.95 4.51
C ALA A 353 -33.03 27.31 4.12
N LEU A 354 -31.70 27.41 4.16
CA LEU A 354 -30.99 28.62 3.76
C LEU A 354 -31.15 28.93 2.25
N ILE A 355 -31.13 27.90 1.41
CA ILE A 355 -31.36 28.03 -0.04
C ILE A 355 -32.79 28.51 -0.31
N LEU A 356 -33.81 27.89 0.30
CA LEU A 356 -35.21 28.29 0.14
C LEU A 356 -35.45 29.73 0.59
N ARG A 357 -34.79 30.15 1.69
CA ARG A 357 -34.81 31.54 2.15
C ARG A 357 -34.15 32.49 1.16
N SER A 358 -33.03 32.11 0.56
CA SER A 358 -32.36 32.92 -0.48
C SER A 358 -33.26 33.11 -1.71
N ILE A 359 -33.94 32.04 -2.15
CA ILE A 359 -34.89 32.09 -3.27
C ILE A 359 -36.06 33.04 -2.96
N TYR A 360 -36.58 33.02 -1.73
CA TYR A 360 -37.69 33.90 -1.30
C TYR A 360 -37.32 35.39 -1.35
N TYR A 361 -36.11 35.76 -0.90
CA TYR A 361 -35.70 37.16 -0.80
C TYR A 361 -35.06 37.72 -2.06
N PHE A 362 -34.22 36.94 -2.74
CA PHE A 362 -33.39 37.42 -3.86
C PHE A 362 -33.85 36.88 -5.22
N GLY A 363 -34.80 35.95 -5.25
CA GLY A 363 -35.21 35.25 -6.47
C GLY A 363 -34.23 34.17 -6.90
N ILE A 364 -34.59 33.45 -7.96
CA ILE A 364 -33.87 32.25 -8.43
C ILE A 364 -32.52 32.63 -9.07
N GLY A 365 -32.48 33.62 -9.95
CA GLY A 365 -31.27 34.04 -10.67
C GLY A 365 -30.12 34.47 -9.75
N PRO A 366 -30.30 35.48 -8.87
CA PRO A 366 -29.25 35.90 -7.93
C PRO A 366 -28.82 34.81 -6.95
N THR A 367 -29.74 33.93 -6.53
CA THR A 367 -29.42 32.78 -5.66
C THR A 367 -28.52 31.76 -6.38
N LEU A 368 -28.76 31.48 -7.67
CA LEU A 368 -27.90 30.60 -8.47
C LEU A 368 -26.48 31.16 -8.64
N ILE A 369 -26.35 32.48 -8.87
CA ILE A 369 -25.04 33.15 -8.97
C ILE A 369 -24.30 33.08 -7.62
N MET A 370 -24.99 33.32 -6.50
CA MET A 370 -24.40 33.21 -5.17
C MET A 370 -23.94 31.78 -4.84
N LEU A 371 -24.75 30.77 -5.15
CA LEU A 371 -24.37 29.37 -4.91
C LEU A 371 -23.23 28.92 -5.85
N GLY A 372 -23.24 29.36 -7.11
CA GLY A 372 -22.18 29.10 -8.07
C GLY A 372 -20.84 29.70 -7.65
N THR A 373 -20.83 30.97 -7.21
CA THR A 373 -19.62 31.62 -6.68
C THR A 373 -19.11 30.95 -5.40
N LEU A 374 -20.00 30.58 -4.48
CA LEU A 374 -19.63 29.84 -3.26
C LEU A 374 -19.02 28.47 -3.60
N ASN A 375 -19.60 27.74 -4.55
CA ASN A 375 -19.07 26.46 -4.99
C ASN A 375 -17.70 26.62 -5.68
N LEU A 376 -17.50 27.68 -6.47
CA LEU A 376 -16.21 28.00 -7.07
C LEU A 376 -15.12 28.26 -6.02
N ILE A 377 -15.41 29.09 -5.01
CA ILE A 377 -14.48 29.34 -3.90
C ILE A 377 -14.15 28.04 -3.17
N ASN A 378 -15.16 27.24 -2.86
CA ASN A 378 -14.99 25.94 -2.22
C ASN A 378 -14.14 24.99 -3.08
N LYS A 379 -14.30 25.04 -4.40
CA LYS A 379 -13.51 24.22 -5.33
C LYS A 379 -12.05 24.67 -5.40
N ILE A 380 -11.77 25.97 -5.33
CA ILE A 380 -10.39 26.49 -5.22
C ILE A 380 -9.73 25.96 -3.93
N VAL A 381 -10.44 26.02 -2.80
CA VAL A 381 -9.95 25.46 -1.53
C VAL A 381 -9.70 23.96 -1.64
N PHE A 382 -10.60 23.21 -2.30
CA PHE A 382 -10.42 21.79 -2.56
C PHE A 382 -9.17 21.51 -3.39
N VAL A 383 -8.94 22.24 -4.49
CA VAL A 383 -7.75 22.04 -5.34
C VAL A 383 -6.46 22.33 -4.57
N VAL A 384 -6.42 23.42 -3.80
CA VAL A 384 -5.27 23.73 -2.93
C VAL A 384 -5.04 22.63 -1.90
N SER A 385 -6.12 22.09 -1.31
CA SER A 385 -6.06 20.99 -0.35
C SER A 385 -5.58 19.69 -0.98
N PHE A 386 -6.04 19.37 -2.20
CA PHE A 386 -5.65 18.18 -2.96
C PHE A 386 -4.16 18.20 -3.30
N VAL A 387 -3.70 19.33 -3.84
CA VAL A 387 -2.28 19.53 -4.17
C VAL A 387 -1.42 19.52 -2.90
N GLY A 388 -1.94 20.10 -1.80
CA GLY A 388 -1.33 20.02 -0.49
C GLY A 388 -1.21 18.59 0.04
N ASN A 389 -2.18 17.72 -0.22
CA ASN A 389 -2.20 16.37 0.34
C ASN A 389 -1.30 15.40 -0.45
N ASN A 390 -1.36 15.48 -1.78
CA ASN A 390 -0.67 14.54 -2.67
C ASN A 390 0.81 14.91 -2.91
N GLY A 391 1.25 16.11 -2.51
CA GLY A 391 2.66 16.51 -2.60
C GLY A 391 3.21 16.60 -4.04
N THR A 392 2.33 16.75 -5.04
CA THR A 392 2.65 16.67 -6.48
C THR A 392 3.72 17.67 -6.95
N PHE A 393 4.02 18.71 -6.17
CA PHE A 393 5.08 19.67 -6.48
C PHE A 393 6.51 19.16 -6.22
N ILE A 394 6.72 18.14 -5.38
CA ILE A 394 8.07 17.72 -4.94
C ILE A 394 8.69 16.65 -5.84
N MET A 395 7.87 15.82 -6.49
CA MET A 395 8.39 14.78 -7.40
C MET A 395 9.12 15.33 -8.64
N GLY A 396 9.10 16.66 -8.84
CA GLY A 396 9.83 17.38 -9.90
C GLY A 396 11.09 18.12 -9.45
N ASN A 397 11.55 17.99 -8.20
CA ASN A 397 12.82 18.57 -7.72
C ASN A 397 13.94 17.53 -7.57
N ASP A 398 13.63 16.29 -7.19
CA ASP A 398 14.63 15.24 -6.94
C ASP A 398 14.56 14.09 -7.95
N GLY A 399 14.37 14.43 -9.23
CA GLY A 399 14.73 13.55 -10.31
C GLY A 399 16.24 13.51 -10.41
N GLU A 400 16.84 12.44 -9.89
CA GLU A 400 18.14 11.85 -10.23
C GLU A 400 19.11 12.84 -10.91
N ARG A 401 20.14 13.23 -10.15
CA ARG A 401 21.28 14.05 -10.58
C ARG A 401 22.07 13.31 -11.67
N VAL A 402 21.50 13.16 -12.87
CA VAL A 402 22.18 12.67 -14.07
C VAL A 402 23.16 13.76 -14.46
N PRO A 403 24.47 13.49 -14.43
CA PRO A 403 25.45 14.50 -14.77
C PRO A 403 25.41 14.71 -16.27
N HIS A 404 25.17 15.97 -16.65
CA HIS A 404 25.31 16.52 -18.00
C HIS A 404 24.34 15.98 -19.05
N LEU A 405 23.38 16.82 -19.46
CA LEU A 405 23.17 17.28 -20.84
C LEU A 405 21.67 17.66 -21.05
N HIS A 406 21.43 18.95 -21.36
CA HIS A 406 20.18 19.57 -21.84
C HIS A 406 19.01 19.90 -20.87
N GLY A 407 18.92 21.20 -20.52
CA GLY A 407 17.69 21.98 -20.70
C GLY A 407 16.72 22.13 -19.52
N HIS A 408 16.63 23.35 -18.97
CA HIS A 408 15.58 23.81 -18.03
C HIS A 408 14.13 23.51 -18.49
N GLY A 409 13.89 23.27 -19.80
CA GLY A 409 12.58 22.93 -20.35
C GLY A 409 12.10 21.50 -20.08
N VAL A 410 13.01 20.53 -19.86
CA VAL A 410 12.63 19.12 -19.65
C VAL A 410 12.06 18.88 -18.24
N ALA A 411 12.54 19.64 -17.25
CA ALA A 411 12.01 19.60 -15.89
C ALA A 411 10.58 20.18 -15.80
N LEU A 412 10.29 21.26 -16.54
CA LEU A 412 8.94 21.81 -16.64
C LEU A 412 8.00 20.86 -17.41
N HIS A 413 8.49 20.23 -18.49
CA HIS A 413 7.73 19.23 -19.23
C HIS A 413 7.39 18.02 -18.36
N ARG A 414 8.33 17.49 -17.57
CA ARG A 414 8.09 16.35 -16.67
C ARG A 414 7.15 16.71 -15.50
N ARG A 415 7.22 17.95 -14.98
CA ARG A 415 6.27 18.50 -13.99
C ARG A 415 4.85 18.59 -14.54
N ILE A 416 4.70 19.13 -15.75
CA ILE A 416 3.41 19.23 -16.43
C ILE A 416 2.91 17.84 -16.79
N GLN A 417 3.77 16.93 -17.22
CA GLN A 417 3.38 15.56 -17.55
C GLN A 417 2.82 14.81 -16.34
N HIS A 418 3.44 14.87 -15.15
CA HIS A 418 2.83 14.28 -13.94
C HIS A 418 1.53 14.98 -13.50
N LEU A 419 1.43 16.31 -13.68
CA LEU A 419 0.22 17.08 -13.37
C LEU A 419 -0.93 16.83 -14.37
N VAL A 420 -0.59 16.50 -15.63
CA VAL A 420 -1.52 16.20 -16.74
C VAL A 420 -1.90 14.72 -16.77
N MET A 421 -1.08 13.84 -16.20
CA MET A 421 -1.40 12.40 -16.10
C MET A 421 -2.43 12.10 -14.99
N ASP A 422 -2.61 13.00 -14.04
CA ASP A 422 -3.68 12.90 -13.05
C ASP A 422 -4.99 13.46 -13.64
N MET A 423 -5.75 12.58 -14.29
CA MET A 423 -7.04 12.90 -14.91
C MET A 423 -8.02 13.57 -13.92
N GLU A 424 -7.92 13.28 -12.63
CA GLU A 424 -8.78 13.86 -11.60
C GLU A 424 -8.43 15.33 -11.35
N PHE A 425 -7.13 15.65 -11.26
CA PHE A 425 -6.65 17.03 -11.15
C PHE A 425 -7.04 17.86 -12.38
N LEU A 426 -6.86 17.31 -13.58
CA LEU A 426 -7.25 17.99 -14.83
C LEU A 426 -8.76 18.26 -14.90
N TYR A 427 -9.59 17.30 -14.51
CA TYR A 427 -11.03 17.49 -14.45
C TYR A 427 -11.41 18.63 -13.48
N HIS A 428 -10.79 18.69 -12.31
CA HIS A 428 -11.05 19.75 -11.34
C HIS A 428 -10.52 21.12 -11.78
N LEU A 429 -9.37 21.17 -12.43
CA LEU A 429 -8.83 22.39 -13.01
C LEU A 429 -9.70 22.88 -14.17
N ALA A 430 -10.10 21.99 -15.07
CA ALA A 430 -11.02 22.30 -16.17
C ALA A 430 -12.38 22.79 -15.66
N TYR A 431 -12.90 22.20 -14.59
CA TYR A 431 -14.14 22.66 -13.95
C TYR A 431 -14.00 24.08 -13.36
N VAL A 432 -12.89 24.37 -12.69
CA VAL A 432 -12.63 25.73 -12.16
C VAL A 432 -12.50 26.73 -13.31
N LEU A 433 -11.78 26.38 -14.38
CA LEU A 433 -11.60 27.22 -15.56
C LEU A 433 -12.90 27.46 -16.33
N THR A 434 -13.72 26.43 -16.54
CA THR A 434 -15.02 26.56 -17.21
C THR A 434 -16.00 27.36 -16.34
N SER A 435 -15.97 27.18 -15.02
CA SER A 435 -16.82 27.91 -14.08
C SER A 435 -16.42 29.39 -13.94
N THR A 436 -15.12 29.72 -13.95
CA THR A 436 -14.65 31.12 -13.98
C THR A 436 -14.98 31.77 -15.31
N LEU A 437 -14.81 31.08 -16.43
CA LEU A 437 -15.23 31.56 -17.75
C LEU A 437 -16.74 31.80 -17.82
N GLY A 438 -17.56 30.94 -17.23
CA GLY A 438 -19.02 31.14 -17.14
C GLY A 438 -19.41 32.37 -16.31
N LEU A 439 -18.75 32.60 -15.16
CA LEU A 439 -18.90 33.80 -14.34
C LEU A 439 -18.44 35.07 -15.07
N CYS A 440 -17.34 35.02 -15.83
CA CYS A 440 -16.87 36.14 -16.64
C CYS A 440 -17.72 36.38 -17.91
N ALA A 441 -18.31 35.32 -18.50
CA ALA A 441 -19.18 35.40 -19.67
C ALA A 441 -20.54 36.05 -19.37
N SER A 442 -21.00 36.02 -18.11
CA SER A 442 -22.14 36.86 -17.68
C SER A 442 -21.86 38.38 -17.73
N ALA A 443 -20.62 38.81 -18.00
CA ALA A 443 -20.24 40.22 -18.16
C ALA A 443 -19.98 40.67 -19.62
N ARG A 444 -20.01 39.76 -20.61
CA ARG A 444 -20.12 40.12 -22.04
C ARG A 444 -20.30 38.86 -22.89
N SER A 445 -21.24 38.96 -23.82
CA SER A 445 -21.53 38.00 -24.89
C SER A 445 -20.28 37.56 -25.64
N LEU A 446 -19.91 36.29 -25.52
CA LEU A 446 -19.11 35.59 -26.52
C LEU A 446 -19.70 34.20 -26.76
N CYS A 447 -19.95 33.93 -28.04
CA CYS A 447 -20.56 32.72 -28.59
C CYS A 447 -19.72 31.46 -28.31
N PRO A 448 -20.32 30.27 -28.10
CA PRO A 448 -19.58 29.03 -27.92
C PRO A 448 -19.14 28.46 -29.27
N ARG A 449 -17.83 28.38 -29.51
CA ARG A 449 -17.24 27.57 -30.58
C ARG A 449 -15.96 26.91 -30.09
N ALA A 450 -16.09 25.94 -29.19
CA ALA A 450 -15.00 25.02 -28.82
C ALA A 450 -15.52 23.85 -27.98
N LEU A 451 -16.14 22.85 -28.60
CA LEU A 451 -16.07 21.47 -28.09
C LEU A 451 -16.38 20.49 -29.22
N HIS A 452 -15.38 20.21 -30.05
CA HIS A 452 -15.33 18.96 -30.78
C HIS A 452 -13.87 18.69 -31.09
N GLN A 453 -13.24 17.84 -30.29
CA GLN A 453 -12.32 16.79 -30.71
C GLN A 453 -11.71 16.21 -29.43
N HIS A 454 -12.06 14.99 -29.07
CA HIS A 454 -11.15 14.00 -28.45
C HIS A 454 -11.98 12.75 -28.15
N GLN A 455 -11.91 11.78 -29.05
CA GLN A 455 -12.52 10.47 -28.84
C GLN A 455 -11.68 9.46 -29.61
N HIS A 456 -10.83 8.71 -28.91
CA HIS A 456 -10.28 7.39 -29.26
C HIS A 456 -9.77 6.77 -27.94
N PRO A 457 -9.84 5.44 -27.69
CA PRO A 457 -9.60 4.37 -28.66
C PRO A 457 -10.64 3.23 -28.68
N GLU A 458 -10.64 2.49 -29.78
CA GLU A 458 -11.29 1.19 -29.94
C GLU A 458 -10.64 0.10 -29.05
N PRO A 459 -11.38 -0.99 -28.76
CA PRO A 459 -11.38 -2.14 -29.67
C PRO A 459 -12.81 -2.49 -30.12
N LEU A 460 -13.15 -2.11 -31.35
CA LEU A 460 -14.44 -2.39 -31.98
C LEU A 460 -14.26 -3.30 -33.21
N CYS A 461 -13.26 -4.19 -33.22
CA CYS A 461 -13.01 -5.05 -34.37
C CYS A 461 -14.19 -6.01 -34.67
N VAL A 462 -14.93 -6.44 -33.63
CA VAL A 462 -16.15 -7.26 -33.78
C VAL A 462 -17.33 -6.43 -34.26
N THR A 463 -17.46 -5.19 -33.80
CA THR A 463 -18.54 -4.28 -34.22
C THR A 463 -18.32 -3.76 -35.63
N VAL A 464 -17.07 -3.61 -36.09
CA VAL A 464 -16.72 -3.28 -37.48
C VAL A 464 -17.03 -4.47 -38.42
N CYS A 465 -16.83 -5.71 -37.97
CA CYS A 465 -17.22 -6.89 -38.73
C CYS A 465 -18.74 -7.07 -38.82
N LEU A 466 -19.46 -6.88 -37.69
CA LEU A 466 -20.92 -6.89 -37.67
C LEU A 466 -21.51 -5.71 -38.44
N SER A 467 -20.91 -4.52 -38.35
CA SER A 467 -21.33 -3.36 -39.13
C SER A 467 -21.05 -3.54 -40.61
N SER A 468 -19.97 -4.23 -41.01
CA SER A 468 -19.68 -4.57 -42.42
C SER A 468 -20.64 -5.62 -42.98
N GLN A 469 -21.09 -6.58 -42.16
CA GLN A 469 -22.14 -7.55 -42.55
C GLN A 469 -23.52 -6.90 -42.58
N LEU A 470 -23.83 -5.98 -41.66
CA LEU A 470 -25.00 -5.11 -41.75
C LEU A 470 -24.92 -4.22 -43.00
N PHE A 471 -23.73 -3.71 -43.35
CA PHE A 471 -23.52 -2.86 -44.52
C PHE A 471 -23.83 -3.59 -45.82
N ASP A 472 -23.43 -4.87 -45.94
CA ASP A 472 -23.74 -5.70 -47.11
C ASP A 472 -25.24 -6.09 -47.15
N LEU A 473 -25.88 -6.27 -45.98
CA LEU A 473 -27.33 -6.47 -45.87
C LEU A 473 -28.11 -5.21 -46.34
N ILE A 474 -27.69 -4.03 -45.87
CA ILE A 474 -28.32 -2.72 -46.17
C ILE A 474 -28.02 -2.27 -47.62
N TYR A 475 -26.84 -2.57 -48.14
CA TYR A 475 -26.52 -2.33 -49.56
C TYR A 475 -27.40 -3.17 -50.50
N ARG A 476 -27.82 -4.38 -50.06
CA ARG A 476 -28.78 -5.21 -50.79
C ARG A 476 -30.23 -4.71 -50.66
N GLU A 477 -30.56 -3.92 -49.63
CA GLU A 477 -31.86 -3.27 -49.45
C GLU A 477 -32.07 -2.12 -50.44
N GLU A 478 -31.04 -1.31 -50.70
CA GLU A 478 -31.08 -0.21 -51.68
C GLU A 478 -31.40 -0.71 -53.10
N THR A 479 -30.99 -1.93 -53.44
CA THR A 479 -31.15 -2.49 -54.80
C THR A 479 -32.47 -3.24 -55.02
N LEU A 480 -33.14 -3.70 -53.95
CA LEU A 480 -34.36 -4.53 -54.05
C LEU A 480 -35.65 -3.86 -53.52
N PHE A 481 -35.57 -2.99 -52.51
CA PHE A 481 -36.75 -2.47 -51.80
C PHE A 481 -36.77 -0.93 -51.62
N ASN A 482 -36.04 -0.19 -52.46
CA ASN A 482 -35.89 1.28 -52.38
C ASN A 482 -37.26 2.02 -52.29
N ASN A 483 -38.27 1.55 -53.03
CA ASN A 483 -39.58 2.21 -53.07
C ASN A 483 -40.48 1.97 -51.83
N ASP A 484 -40.08 1.10 -50.89
CA ASP A 484 -40.91 0.74 -49.73
C ASP A 484 -40.58 1.57 -48.46
N PHE A 485 -39.53 2.39 -48.51
CA PHE A 485 -39.08 3.29 -47.43
C PHE A 485 -39.85 4.62 -47.42
N ILE A 486 -41.13 4.54 -47.06
CA ILE A 486 -42.01 5.68 -46.89
C ILE A 486 -42.29 5.84 -45.39
N MET A 487 -41.88 6.97 -44.82
CA MET A 487 -42.11 7.27 -43.41
C MET A 487 -43.11 8.42 -43.26
N GLU A 488 -43.97 8.33 -42.25
CA GLU A 488 -44.78 9.46 -41.82
C GLU A 488 -43.89 10.47 -41.07
N VAL A 489 -43.88 11.71 -41.52
CA VAL A 489 -43.06 12.80 -40.96
C VAL A 489 -43.94 14.00 -40.67
N ASP A 490 -43.85 14.51 -39.44
CA ASP A 490 -44.44 15.80 -39.08
C ASP A 490 -43.60 16.92 -39.66
N ARG A 491 -44.04 17.53 -40.76
CA ARG A 491 -43.34 18.68 -41.36
C ARG A 491 -43.40 19.87 -40.40
N LEU A 492 -42.23 20.40 -40.07
CA LEU A 492 -42.13 21.68 -39.38
C LEU A 492 -42.75 22.75 -40.27
N SER A 493 -43.79 23.43 -39.77
CA SER A 493 -44.38 24.60 -40.45
C SER A 493 -43.26 25.57 -40.80
N GLN A 494 -43.06 25.83 -42.10
CA GLN A 494 -42.06 26.80 -42.55
C GLN A 494 -42.34 28.13 -41.82
N PRO A 495 -41.31 28.81 -41.29
CA PRO A 495 -41.50 30.17 -40.80
C PRO A 495 -42.02 30.99 -41.98
N GLN A 496 -43.24 31.53 -41.86
CA GLN A 496 -43.74 32.55 -42.77
C GLN A 496 -42.65 33.62 -42.89
N GLU A 497 -41.98 33.69 -44.05
CA GLU A 497 -41.38 34.93 -44.47
C GLU A 497 -42.49 35.99 -44.42
N ASP A 498 -42.24 37.04 -43.66
CA ASP A 498 -43.14 38.13 -43.34
C ASP A 498 -44.12 38.44 -44.48
N SER A 499 -45.39 38.08 -44.29
CA SER A 499 -46.48 38.57 -45.13
C SER A 499 -46.77 40.04 -44.82
N SER A 500 -45.78 40.90 -45.06
CA SER A 500 -45.89 42.37 -45.11
C SER A 500 -46.48 42.88 -46.44
N HIS A 501 -47.04 41.98 -47.27
CA HIS A 501 -47.72 42.32 -48.52
C HIS A 501 -49.23 42.02 -48.54
N ARG A 502 -49.84 41.57 -47.44
CA ARG A 502 -51.31 41.33 -47.37
C ARG A 502 -52.12 42.49 -46.78
N GLU A 503 -51.48 43.49 -46.16
CA GLU A 503 -52.17 44.69 -45.66
C GLU A 503 -52.40 45.75 -46.75
N ALA A 504 -51.57 45.79 -47.82
CA ALA A 504 -51.76 46.73 -48.93
C ALA A 504 -52.99 46.41 -49.81
N SER A 505 -53.46 45.16 -49.84
CA SER A 505 -54.68 44.76 -50.57
C SER A 505 -55.98 45.03 -49.79
N GLN A 506 -55.92 45.14 -48.46
CA GLN A 506 -57.09 45.51 -47.64
C GLN A 506 -57.35 47.02 -47.63
N ASP A 507 -56.32 47.85 -47.82
CA ASP A 507 -56.47 49.29 -48.00
C ASP A 507 -56.96 49.68 -49.41
N PHE A 508 -56.64 48.88 -50.44
CA PHE A 508 -57.20 49.09 -51.79
C PHE A 508 -58.71 48.79 -51.85
N LEU A 509 -59.20 47.81 -51.08
CA LEU A 509 -60.63 47.49 -50.99
C LEU A 509 -61.43 48.47 -50.10
N LYS A 510 -60.78 49.20 -49.19
CA LYS A 510 -61.41 50.30 -48.42
C LYS A 510 -61.51 51.61 -49.20
N SER A 511 -60.74 51.79 -50.28
CA SER A 511 -60.80 52.98 -51.14
C SER A 511 -61.93 52.95 -52.19
N CYS A 512 -62.70 51.85 -52.29
CA CYS A 512 -63.82 51.73 -53.22
C CYS A 512 -65.21 51.92 -52.58
N SER A 513 -65.29 52.53 -51.40
CA SER A 513 -66.57 52.81 -50.71
C SER A 513 -66.85 54.32 -50.57
N GLY A 514 -66.44 55.12 -51.56
CA GLY A 514 -66.63 56.58 -51.59
C GLY A 514 -67.56 57.11 -52.69
N ASP A 515 -67.79 56.36 -53.79
CA ASP A 515 -68.69 56.78 -54.86
C ASP A 515 -69.48 55.56 -55.36
N GLY A 516 -70.81 55.65 -55.31
CA GLY A 516 -71.74 54.55 -55.55
C GLY A 516 -71.72 53.99 -56.98
N VAL A 517 -70.74 53.11 -57.26
CA VAL A 517 -70.67 52.30 -58.47
C VAL A 517 -70.52 50.82 -58.08
N GLN A 518 -71.42 49.99 -58.60
CA GLN A 518 -71.51 48.57 -58.30
C GLN A 518 -70.47 47.77 -59.11
N CYS A 519 -69.41 47.31 -58.46
CA CYS A 519 -68.46 46.37 -59.06
C CYS A 519 -69.07 44.96 -59.03
N THR A 520 -69.50 44.45 -60.18
CA THR A 520 -69.79 43.03 -60.37
C THR A 520 -68.51 42.37 -60.89
N ALA A 521 -67.92 41.48 -60.09
CA ALA A 521 -66.87 40.57 -60.55
C ALA A 521 -67.54 39.21 -60.79
N GLU A 522 -67.49 38.76 -62.04
CA GLU A 522 -68.06 37.50 -62.50
C GLU A 522 -67.39 36.29 -61.82
N ASP A 523 -68.24 35.34 -61.44
CA ASP A 523 -67.91 33.99 -61.01
C ASP A 523 -67.02 33.26 -62.02
N ARG A 524 -65.78 32.96 -61.63
CA ARG A 524 -65.07 31.72 -62.00
C ARG A 524 -64.15 31.28 -60.87
N LEU A 525 -64.74 30.51 -59.96
CA LEU A 525 -64.06 29.62 -59.01
C LEU A 525 -63.37 28.48 -59.80
N PRO A 526 -62.04 28.26 -59.71
CA PRO A 526 -61.53 26.91 -59.73
C PRO A 526 -61.70 26.34 -58.32
N ALA A 527 -62.38 25.21 -58.21
CA ALA A 527 -62.42 24.43 -56.98
C ALA A 527 -60.98 24.17 -56.52
N VAL A 528 -60.59 24.73 -55.37
CA VAL A 528 -59.42 24.26 -54.62
C VAL A 528 -59.80 22.89 -54.11
N LEU A 529 -59.23 21.85 -54.73
CA LEU A 529 -59.15 20.54 -54.11
C LEU A 529 -58.38 20.73 -52.81
N GLU A 530 -58.94 20.29 -51.68
CA GLU A 530 -58.15 20.02 -50.49
C GLU A 530 -57.13 18.96 -50.88
N GLU A 531 -55.91 19.38 -51.22
CA GLU A 531 -54.76 18.48 -51.25
C GLU A 531 -54.53 18.08 -49.79
N GLU A 532 -54.84 16.83 -49.44
CA GLU A 532 -54.29 16.20 -48.25
C GLU A 532 -52.77 16.42 -48.31
N GLU A 533 -52.20 17.21 -47.40
CA GLU A 533 -50.76 17.36 -47.31
C GLU A 533 -50.17 15.95 -47.09
N ASP A 534 -49.51 15.41 -48.12
CA ASP A 534 -48.82 14.13 -48.06
C ASP A 534 -47.75 14.23 -46.94
N ASN A 535 -48.11 13.79 -45.72
CA ASN A 535 -47.24 13.70 -44.54
C ASN A 535 -46.25 12.54 -44.65
N THR A 536 -46.01 12.04 -45.87
CA THR A 536 -45.13 10.91 -46.12
C THR A 536 -43.88 11.38 -46.87
N GLU A 537 -42.71 10.98 -46.37
CA GLU A 537 -41.43 11.29 -46.99
C GLU A 537 -40.66 10.00 -47.30
N ARG A 538 -39.93 10.03 -48.43
CA ARG A 538 -39.05 8.93 -48.82
C ARG A 538 -37.74 9.04 -48.05
N ALA A 539 -37.51 8.11 -47.14
CA ALA A 539 -36.37 8.18 -46.22
C ALA A 539 -35.07 7.58 -46.80
N CYS A 540 -35.14 6.95 -47.98
CA CYS A 540 -34.06 6.10 -48.54
C CYS A 540 -33.68 6.50 -49.98
N ASP A 541 -33.58 7.81 -50.28
CA ASP A 541 -33.15 8.26 -51.62
C ASP A 541 -31.63 8.19 -51.83
N THR A 542 -30.85 8.11 -50.74
CA THR A 542 -29.39 7.92 -50.79
C THR A 542 -28.97 6.77 -49.88
N LEU A 543 -27.98 5.98 -50.28
CA LEU A 543 -27.44 4.86 -49.49
C LEU A 543 -27.13 5.25 -48.04
N LEU A 544 -26.57 6.44 -47.82
CA LEU A 544 -26.28 6.94 -46.47
C LEU A 544 -27.56 7.13 -45.64
N MET A 545 -28.61 7.71 -46.22
CA MET A 545 -29.89 7.91 -45.53
C MET A 545 -30.62 6.59 -45.30
N CYS A 546 -30.54 5.63 -46.22
CA CYS A 546 -31.04 4.27 -46.00
C CYS A 546 -30.37 3.62 -44.78
N ILE A 547 -29.03 3.67 -44.70
CA ILE A 547 -28.26 3.13 -43.57
C ILE A 547 -28.67 3.81 -42.26
N VAL A 548 -28.78 5.15 -42.26
CA VAL A 548 -29.19 5.90 -41.07
C VAL A 548 -30.62 5.52 -40.65
N THR A 549 -31.53 5.35 -41.61
CA THR A 549 -32.94 5.02 -41.35
C THR A 549 -33.09 3.61 -40.77
N VAL A 550 -32.42 2.62 -41.37
CA VAL A 550 -32.43 1.21 -40.91
C VAL A 550 -31.73 1.06 -39.57
N MET A 551 -30.61 1.76 -39.35
CA MET A 551 -29.89 1.71 -38.08
C MET A 551 -30.66 2.40 -36.95
N ASN A 552 -31.27 3.57 -37.21
CA ASN A 552 -31.99 4.33 -36.18
C ASN A 552 -33.34 3.69 -35.87
N HIS A 553 -34.19 3.48 -36.89
CA HIS A 553 -35.55 2.98 -36.67
C HIS A 553 -35.63 1.45 -36.65
N GLY A 554 -34.83 0.76 -37.46
CA GLY A 554 -34.82 -0.71 -37.50
C GLY A 554 -34.25 -1.36 -36.24
N LEU A 555 -33.24 -0.77 -35.58
CA LEU A 555 -32.70 -1.30 -34.32
C LEU A 555 -33.51 -0.86 -33.08
N ARG A 556 -34.04 0.37 -33.08
CA ARG A 556 -34.71 0.96 -31.89
C ARG A 556 -36.15 0.51 -31.71
N ASN A 557 -36.88 0.23 -32.80
CA ASN A 557 -38.31 -0.06 -32.74
C ASN A 557 -38.66 -1.49 -32.27
N GLY A 558 -37.67 -2.31 -31.90
CA GLY A 558 -37.88 -3.59 -31.21
C GLY A 558 -38.42 -4.75 -32.07
N GLY A 559 -39.28 -4.49 -33.07
CA GLY A 559 -39.80 -5.48 -34.02
C GLY A 559 -39.00 -5.61 -35.32
N GLY A 560 -37.94 -4.80 -35.47
CA GLY A 560 -37.08 -4.77 -36.66
C GLY A 560 -37.49 -3.70 -37.67
N VAL A 561 -36.83 -3.69 -38.83
CA VAL A 561 -37.07 -2.70 -39.89
C VAL A 561 -38.45 -2.84 -40.58
N GLY A 562 -39.07 -4.01 -40.48
CA GLY A 562 -40.39 -4.30 -41.05
C GLY A 562 -41.53 -3.43 -40.50
N ASP A 563 -41.38 -2.89 -39.28
CA ASP A 563 -42.38 -2.00 -38.66
C ASP A 563 -42.32 -0.56 -39.21
N VAL A 564 -41.20 -0.19 -39.83
CA VAL A 564 -40.96 1.15 -40.41
C VAL A 564 -41.35 1.19 -41.88
N LEU A 565 -41.29 0.03 -42.53
CA LEU A 565 -41.51 -0.12 -43.96
C LEU A 565 -43.00 -0.29 -44.26
N ARG A 566 -43.40 0.12 -45.48
CA ARG A 566 -44.80 0.00 -45.92
C ARG A 566 -45.25 -1.45 -45.87
N LYS A 567 -46.45 -1.69 -45.33
CA LYS A 567 -47.08 -3.03 -45.32
C LYS A 567 -47.42 -3.45 -46.76
N PRO A 568 -46.80 -4.52 -47.32
CA PRO A 568 -47.04 -4.96 -48.69
C PRO A 568 -48.41 -5.66 -48.82
N SER A 569 -49.03 -5.58 -50.00
CA SER A 569 -50.23 -6.36 -50.30
C SER A 569 -49.90 -7.83 -50.61
N LYS A 570 -50.82 -8.74 -50.31
CA LYS A 570 -50.70 -10.19 -50.58
C LYS A 570 -50.52 -10.54 -52.07
N ASP A 571 -50.95 -9.65 -52.96
CA ASP A 571 -50.97 -9.87 -54.41
C ASP A 571 -49.68 -9.39 -55.10
N GLU A 572 -48.75 -8.77 -54.35
CA GLU A 572 -47.46 -8.29 -54.86
C GLU A 572 -46.46 -9.45 -55.03
N ALA A 573 -45.77 -9.49 -56.18
CA ALA A 573 -44.83 -10.57 -56.51
C ALA A 573 -43.65 -10.70 -55.51
N LEU A 574 -43.31 -9.61 -54.81
CA LEU A 574 -42.21 -9.52 -53.84
C LEU A 574 -42.65 -9.79 -52.39
N PHE A 575 -43.95 -10.05 -52.14
CA PHE A 575 -44.48 -10.28 -50.80
C PHE A 575 -43.77 -11.42 -50.03
N PRO A 576 -43.52 -12.61 -50.61
CA PRO A 576 -42.82 -13.68 -49.88
C PRO A 576 -41.36 -13.34 -49.56
N ALA A 577 -40.67 -12.65 -50.48
CA ALA A 577 -39.29 -12.21 -50.28
C ALA A 577 -39.20 -11.17 -49.15
N ARG A 578 -40.20 -10.27 -49.08
CA ARG A 578 -40.32 -9.24 -48.06
C ARG A 578 -40.52 -9.81 -46.66
N VAL A 579 -41.40 -10.80 -46.49
CA VAL A 579 -41.64 -11.46 -45.20
C VAL A 579 -40.40 -12.22 -44.71
N VAL A 580 -39.72 -12.94 -45.60
CA VAL A 580 -38.47 -13.65 -45.26
C VAL A 580 -37.39 -12.67 -44.82
N TYR A 581 -37.27 -11.53 -45.50
CA TYR A 581 -36.34 -10.48 -45.15
C TYR A 581 -36.62 -9.89 -43.75
N ASP A 582 -37.87 -9.55 -43.43
CA ASP A 582 -38.23 -8.99 -42.12
C ASP A 582 -37.98 -9.99 -40.97
N LEU A 583 -38.27 -11.28 -41.19
CA LEU A 583 -37.96 -12.34 -40.23
C LEU A 583 -36.45 -12.54 -40.04
N LEU A 584 -35.67 -12.53 -41.12
CA LEU A 584 -34.21 -12.65 -41.04
C LEU A 584 -33.60 -11.46 -40.31
N PHE A 585 -34.06 -10.25 -40.60
CA PHE A 585 -33.62 -9.04 -39.88
C PHE A 585 -33.93 -9.15 -38.39
N TYR A 586 -35.15 -9.55 -38.03
CA TYR A 586 -35.55 -9.72 -36.63
C TYR A 586 -34.71 -10.79 -35.90
N PHE A 587 -34.57 -12.00 -36.45
CA PHE A 587 -33.82 -13.06 -35.78
C PHE A 587 -32.31 -12.79 -35.73
N ILE A 588 -31.72 -12.29 -36.82
CA ILE A 588 -30.27 -12.09 -36.90
C ILE A 588 -29.86 -10.83 -36.16
N VAL A 589 -30.50 -9.69 -36.44
CA VAL A 589 -30.05 -8.39 -35.94
C VAL A 589 -30.60 -8.11 -34.54
N ILE A 590 -31.89 -8.32 -34.31
CA ILE A 590 -32.48 -8.04 -32.99
C ILE A 590 -32.21 -9.17 -32.00
N ILE A 591 -32.54 -10.42 -32.34
CA ILE A 591 -32.40 -11.52 -31.38
C ILE A 591 -30.96 -11.96 -31.20
N ILE A 592 -30.17 -12.13 -32.27
CA ILE A 592 -28.79 -12.63 -32.13
C ILE A 592 -27.83 -11.48 -31.79
N VAL A 593 -27.73 -10.44 -32.62
CA VAL A 593 -26.69 -9.39 -32.42
C VAL A 593 -26.91 -8.59 -31.13
N LEU A 594 -28.13 -8.10 -30.86
CA LEU A 594 -28.37 -7.29 -29.66
C LEU A 594 -28.19 -8.09 -28.37
N ASN A 595 -28.67 -9.34 -28.32
CA ASN A 595 -28.45 -10.20 -27.16
C ASN A 595 -27.02 -10.72 -27.04
N LEU A 596 -26.27 -10.84 -28.14
CA LEU A 596 -24.83 -11.14 -28.08
C LEU A 596 -24.06 -10.00 -27.42
N ILE A 597 -24.38 -8.74 -27.74
CA ILE A 597 -23.79 -7.57 -27.05
C ILE A 597 -24.08 -7.64 -25.55
N PHE A 598 -25.33 -7.89 -25.16
CA PHE A 598 -25.68 -8.10 -23.74
C PHE A 598 -24.94 -9.30 -23.13
N GLY A 599 -24.78 -10.38 -23.89
CA GLY A 599 -24.03 -11.57 -23.48
C GLY A 599 -22.56 -11.26 -23.15
N VAL A 600 -21.87 -10.52 -24.04
CA VAL A 600 -20.49 -10.07 -23.80
C VAL A 600 -20.41 -9.15 -22.58
N ILE A 601 -21.39 -8.25 -22.39
CA ILE A 601 -21.44 -7.38 -21.21
C ILE A 601 -21.58 -8.21 -19.92
N ILE A 602 -22.46 -9.22 -19.90
CA ILE A 602 -22.65 -10.08 -18.72
C ILE A 602 -21.39 -10.88 -18.42
N ASP A 603 -20.73 -11.43 -19.45
CA ASP A 603 -19.50 -12.20 -19.32
C ASP A 603 -18.36 -11.34 -18.75
N THR A 604 -18.16 -10.14 -19.29
CA THR A 604 -17.16 -9.19 -18.77
C THR A 604 -17.42 -8.78 -17.31
N PHE A 605 -18.68 -8.63 -16.90
CA PHE A 605 -19.03 -8.37 -15.49
C PHE A 605 -18.76 -9.59 -14.58
N ALA A 606 -18.98 -10.80 -15.08
CA ALA A 606 -18.65 -12.03 -14.35
C ALA A 606 -17.13 -12.15 -14.17
N ASP A 607 -16.35 -11.86 -15.21
CA ASP A 607 -14.90 -11.85 -15.17
C ASP A 607 -14.36 -10.83 -14.16
N LEU A 608 -14.78 -9.56 -14.25
CA LEU A 608 -14.38 -8.50 -13.31
C LEU A 608 -14.73 -8.84 -11.85
N ARG A 609 -15.87 -9.51 -11.62
CA ARG A 609 -16.26 -9.98 -10.29
C ARG A 609 -15.35 -11.10 -9.80
N SER A 610 -15.05 -12.08 -10.67
CA SER A 610 -14.17 -13.20 -10.32
C SER A 610 -12.74 -12.72 -10.02
N GLU A 611 -12.23 -11.76 -10.80
CA GLU A 611 -10.91 -11.17 -10.59
C GLU A 611 -10.85 -10.39 -9.28
N LYS A 612 -11.86 -9.57 -8.98
CA LYS A 612 -11.96 -8.86 -7.69
C LYS A 612 -12.01 -9.83 -6.51
N GLN A 613 -12.83 -10.89 -6.60
CA GLN A 613 -12.92 -11.89 -5.55
C GLN A 613 -11.59 -12.62 -5.33
N LYS A 614 -10.91 -13.00 -6.42
CA LYS A 614 -9.58 -13.62 -6.37
C LYS A 614 -8.54 -12.68 -5.73
N LYS A 615 -8.55 -11.39 -6.07
CA LYS A 615 -7.67 -10.38 -5.46
C LYS A 615 -7.93 -10.24 -3.96
N GLU A 616 -9.19 -10.17 -3.54
CA GLU A 616 -9.57 -10.10 -2.12
C GLU A 616 -9.23 -11.37 -1.33
N GLU A 617 -9.35 -12.54 -1.95
CA GLU A 617 -8.95 -13.82 -1.37
C GLU A 617 -7.44 -13.86 -1.13
N ILE A 618 -6.64 -13.60 -2.16
CA ILE A 618 -5.17 -13.55 -2.07
C ILE A 618 -4.74 -12.57 -0.96
N LEU A 619 -5.36 -11.39 -0.85
CA LEU A 619 -5.03 -10.41 0.18
C LEU A 619 -5.27 -10.91 1.61
N LYS A 620 -6.23 -11.82 1.81
CA LYS A 620 -6.61 -12.36 3.12
C LYS A 620 -5.92 -13.68 3.47
N THR A 621 -5.56 -14.48 2.46
CA THR A 621 -5.05 -15.83 2.64
C THR A 621 -3.56 -15.95 2.39
N THR A 622 -2.92 -14.98 1.74
CA THR A 622 -1.47 -15.00 1.45
C THR A 622 -0.75 -13.87 2.16
N CYS A 623 0.43 -14.17 2.71
CA CYS A 623 1.30 -13.15 3.29
C CYS A 623 1.88 -12.26 2.18
N PHE A 624 1.89 -10.93 2.40
CA PHE A 624 2.33 -9.96 1.40
C PHE A 624 3.82 -10.10 1.02
N ILE A 625 4.67 -10.44 2.00
CA ILE A 625 6.12 -10.48 1.82
C ILE A 625 6.57 -11.86 1.32
N CYS A 626 6.37 -12.91 2.11
CA CYS A 626 6.86 -14.24 1.77
C CYS A 626 5.99 -15.01 0.77
N GLY A 627 4.74 -14.60 0.54
CA GLY A 627 3.82 -15.29 -0.38
C GLY A 627 3.26 -16.61 0.16
N LEU A 628 3.50 -16.95 1.43
CA LEU A 628 2.97 -18.16 2.06
C LEU A 628 1.46 -18.03 2.30
N GLU A 629 0.75 -19.13 2.07
CA GLU A 629 -0.67 -19.27 2.36
C GLU A 629 -0.92 -19.49 3.86
N ARG A 630 -2.11 -19.09 4.31
CA ARG A 630 -2.57 -19.18 5.70
C ARG A 630 -2.58 -20.61 6.23
N ASP A 631 -2.85 -21.59 5.36
CA ASP A 631 -2.92 -23.02 5.68
C ASP A 631 -1.62 -23.55 6.32
N LYS A 632 -0.46 -22.95 6.01
CA LYS A 632 0.84 -23.35 6.57
C LYS A 632 1.00 -23.04 8.05
N PHE A 633 0.18 -22.14 8.60
CA PHE A 633 0.29 -21.66 9.97
C PHE A 633 -0.75 -22.27 10.93
N ASP A 634 -1.80 -22.91 10.41
CA ASP A 634 -2.95 -23.40 11.20
C ASP A 634 -2.60 -24.49 12.25
N ASN A 635 -1.41 -25.08 12.18
CA ASN A 635 -0.90 -26.09 13.13
C ASN A 635 0.45 -25.72 13.77
N LYS A 636 0.82 -24.44 13.75
CA LYS A 636 2.11 -23.95 14.28
C LYS A 636 1.88 -23.08 15.50
N THR A 637 2.95 -22.81 16.25
CA THR A 637 2.90 -21.99 17.47
C THR A 637 2.59 -20.52 17.18
N VAL A 638 2.86 -20.07 15.96
CA VAL A 638 2.62 -18.70 15.49
C VAL A 638 1.40 -18.73 14.56
N SER A 639 0.41 -17.90 14.86
CA SER A 639 -0.77 -17.72 13.99
C SER A 639 -0.43 -16.89 12.75
N PHE A 640 -1.24 -17.02 11.69
CA PHE A 640 -1.05 -16.21 10.48
C PHE A 640 -1.17 -14.71 10.76
N GLU A 641 -2.05 -14.30 11.67
CA GLU A 641 -2.25 -12.93 12.10
C GLU A 641 -1.03 -12.36 12.84
N GLU A 642 -0.42 -13.16 13.72
CA GLU A 642 0.83 -12.77 14.38
C GLU A 642 1.98 -12.70 13.37
N HIS A 643 2.05 -13.65 12.43
CA HIS A 643 3.05 -13.65 11.37
C HIS A 643 2.99 -12.35 10.54
N ILE A 644 1.82 -11.94 10.04
CA ILE A 644 1.72 -10.72 9.21
C ILE A 644 1.87 -9.41 10.02
N LYS A 645 1.57 -9.42 11.32
CA LYS A 645 1.63 -8.22 12.17
C LYS A 645 3.01 -8.00 12.78
N LEU A 646 3.66 -9.07 13.21
CA LEU A 646 4.90 -9.03 13.99
C LEU A 646 6.11 -9.45 13.16
N GLU A 647 6.06 -10.56 12.41
CA GLU A 647 7.22 -11.08 11.67
C GLU A 647 7.36 -10.39 10.29
N HIS A 648 6.34 -10.52 9.45
CA HIS A 648 6.32 -10.06 8.05
C HIS A 648 5.40 -8.86 7.86
N ASN A 649 5.56 -7.86 8.72
CA ASN A 649 4.85 -6.59 8.57
C ASN A 649 5.43 -5.77 7.41
N ILE A 650 4.62 -5.52 6.39
CA ILE A 650 5.00 -4.74 5.20
C ILE A 650 5.61 -3.36 5.53
N TRP A 651 5.09 -2.68 6.56
CA TRP A 651 5.54 -1.34 6.92
C TRP A 651 6.90 -1.36 7.61
N ASN A 652 7.22 -2.42 8.34
CA ASN A 652 8.54 -2.58 8.96
C ASN A 652 9.62 -2.65 7.88
N TYR A 653 9.39 -3.33 6.75
CA TYR A 653 10.32 -3.32 5.62
C TYR A 653 10.50 -1.91 5.02
N LEU A 654 9.42 -1.13 4.89
CA LEU A 654 9.53 0.27 4.46
C LEU A 654 10.36 1.09 5.46
N TYR A 655 10.09 0.96 6.76
CA TYR A 655 10.82 1.68 7.81
C TYR A 655 12.30 1.34 7.82
N PHE A 656 12.65 0.08 7.58
CA PHE A 656 14.05 -0.34 7.45
C PHE A 656 14.73 0.29 6.23
N ILE A 657 14.06 0.30 5.07
CA ILE A 657 14.58 0.93 3.85
C ILE A 657 14.79 2.44 4.07
N VAL A 658 13.88 3.11 4.76
CA VAL A 658 14.00 4.53 5.12
C VAL A 658 15.14 4.76 6.10
N LEU A 659 15.27 3.92 7.13
CA LEU A 659 16.38 3.98 8.09
C LEU A 659 17.73 3.88 7.35
N VAL A 660 17.91 2.90 6.48
CA VAL A 660 19.16 2.71 5.73
C VAL A 660 19.46 3.93 4.82
N ARG A 661 18.43 4.59 4.27
CA ARG A 661 18.61 5.77 3.42
C ARG A 661 19.03 7.02 4.20
N GLU A 662 18.44 7.24 5.37
CA GLU A 662 18.69 8.43 6.20
C GLU A 662 19.94 8.29 7.07
N LYS A 663 20.30 7.06 7.48
CA LYS A 663 21.43 6.79 8.36
C LYS A 663 22.77 6.95 7.64
N ASN A 664 23.78 7.44 8.38
CA ASN A 664 25.14 7.58 7.87
C ASN A 664 25.76 6.21 7.54
N LYS A 665 26.50 6.14 6.44
CA LYS A 665 27.12 4.89 5.96
C LYS A 665 28.19 4.31 6.89
N THR A 666 28.81 5.16 7.73
CA THR A 666 29.80 4.74 8.72
C THR A 666 29.18 3.99 9.89
N ASP A 667 27.88 4.21 10.14
CA ASP A 667 27.19 3.71 11.33
C ASP A 667 26.34 2.47 10.98
N TYR A 668 26.43 1.99 9.74
CA TYR A 668 25.70 0.81 9.27
C TYR A 668 26.16 -0.45 9.98
N THR A 669 25.21 -1.17 10.58
CA THR A 669 25.46 -2.54 11.08
C THR A 669 25.78 -3.50 9.93
N GLY A 670 26.26 -4.71 10.23
CA GLY A 670 26.57 -5.70 9.20
C GLY A 670 25.40 -5.98 8.23
N PRO A 671 24.16 -6.20 8.70
CA PRO A 671 23.02 -6.46 7.84
C PRO A 671 22.55 -5.22 7.09
N GLU A 672 22.61 -4.04 7.72
CA GLU A 672 22.28 -2.77 7.08
C GLU A 672 23.19 -2.49 5.88
N SER A 673 24.50 -2.74 6.02
CA SER A 673 25.48 -2.60 4.94
C SER A 673 25.20 -3.56 3.79
N TYR A 674 24.85 -4.82 4.10
CA TYR A 674 24.45 -5.81 3.11
C TYR A 674 23.18 -5.38 2.36
N VAL A 675 22.11 -5.00 3.06
CA VAL A 675 20.87 -4.55 2.43
C VAL A 675 21.07 -3.26 1.63
N ALA A 676 21.90 -2.32 2.11
CA ALA A 676 22.26 -1.12 1.35
C ALA A 676 22.94 -1.47 0.01
N LEU A 677 23.81 -2.48 -0.02
CA LEU A 677 24.43 -2.99 -1.24
C LEU A 677 23.40 -3.64 -2.18
N MET A 678 22.46 -4.42 -1.64
CA MET A 678 21.38 -5.06 -2.40
C MET A 678 20.42 -4.03 -3.02
N ILE A 679 20.05 -3.00 -2.26
CA ILE A 679 19.25 -1.87 -2.75
C ILE A 679 19.99 -1.14 -3.89
N LYS A 680 21.29 -0.89 -3.74
CA LYS A 680 22.11 -0.22 -4.76
C LYS A 680 22.25 -1.04 -6.03
N SER A 681 22.35 -2.37 -5.92
CA SER A 681 22.39 -3.30 -7.06
C SER A 681 21.01 -3.60 -7.66
N LYS A 682 19.93 -3.11 -7.03
CA LYS A 682 18.53 -3.42 -7.38
C LYS A 682 18.21 -4.92 -7.30
N ASN A 683 18.92 -5.65 -6.45
CA ASN A 683 18.62 -7.05 -6.15
C ASN A 683 17.63 -7.13 -4.97
N LEU A 684 16.55 -7.90 -5.14
CA LEU A 684 15.48 -8.10 -4.16
C LEU A 684 15.53 -9.47 -3.47
N ASP A 685 16.59 -10.24 -3.69
CA ASP A 685 16.75 -11.59 -3.12
C ASP A 685 16.95 -11.60 -1.59
N TRP A 686 17.20 -10.43 -0.99
CA TRP A 686 17.26 -10.28 0.47
C TRP A 686 15.89 -10.36 1.14
N PHE A 687 14.79 -10.25 0.39
CA PHE A 687 13.45 -10.50 0.92
C PHE A 687 13.19 -12.02 1.04
N PRO A 688 12.53 -12.48 2.12
CA PRO A 688 12.14 -13.88 2.21
C PRO A 688 11.10 -14.22 1.16
N ARG A 689 11.31 -15.33 0.44
CA ARG A 689 10.35 -15.85 -0.55
C ARG A 689 10.01 -17.30 -0.22
N MET A 690 8.72 -17.60 -0.07
CA MET A 690 8.19 -18.93 0.26
C MET A 690 8.82 -19.57 1.52
N GLN A 691 9.34 -18.74 2.43
CA GLN A 691 9.99 -19.17 3.68
C GLN A 691 9.78 -18.14 4.80
N ALA A 692 9.81 -18.61 6.04
CA ALA A 692 9.71 -17.81 7.26
C ALA A 692 10.41 -18.56 8.41
N MET A 693 11.07 -17.85 9.34
CA MET A 693 11.83 -18.52 10.41
C MET A 693 10.94 -19.41 11.29
N SER A 694 9.70 -18.98 11.56
CA SER A 694 8.71 -19.71 12.36
C SER A 694 8.32 -21.09 11.79
N LEU A 695 8.55 -21.32 10.50
CA LEU A 695 8.30 -22.61 9.84
C LEU A 695 9.53 -23.52 9.79
N VAL A 696 10.75 -22.95 9.82
CA VAL A 696 12.02 -23.67 9.66
C VAL A 696 12.39 -24.47 10.93
N VAL A 697 11.83 -24.13 12.10
CA VAL A 697 12.08 -24.83 13.40
C VAL A 697 11.53 -26.27 13.44
N THR A 698 11.04 -26.81 12.34
CA THR A 698 10.61 -28.21 12.23
C THR A 698 11.71 -29.17 11.77
N GLU A 699 13.00 -28.82 11.88
CA GLU A 699 14.13 -29.77 11.73
C GLU A 699 14.41 -30.61 12.99
N GLY A 700 13.52 -30.64 13.97
CA GLY A 700 13.63 -31.57 15.11
C GLY A 700 13.70 -33.05 14.71
N ASP A 701 13.17 -33.42 13.54
CA ASP A 701 13.31 -34.77 12.97
C ASP A 701 14.74 -35.06 12.46
N GLY A 702 15.49 -34.02 12.07
CA GLY A 702 16.90 -34.12 11.69
C GLY A 702 17.78 -34.37 12.91
N GLU A 703 17.61 -33.58 13.96
CA GLU A 703 18.37 -33.71 15.22
C GLU A 703 18.10 -35.05 15.92
N GLN A 704 16.87 -35.57 15.88
CA GLN A 704 16.57 -36.91 16.40
C GLN A 704 17.29 -38.01 15.60
N ASN A 705 17.40 -37.86 14.28
CA ASN A 705 18.14 -38.78 13.45
C ASN A 705 19.65 -38.70 13.70
N GLU A 706 20.20 -37.50 13.94
CA GLU A 706 21.61 -37.31 14.31
C GLU A 706 21.92 -37.86 15.71
N MET A 707 21.06 -37.60 16.69
CA MET A 707 21.16 -38.18 18.05
C MET A 707 21.15 -39.71 17.98
N ARG A 708 20.28 -40.29 17.14
CA ARG A 708 20.23 -41.74 16.92
C ARG A 708 21.50 -42.26 16.24
N ASN A 709 22.04 -41.54 15.26
CA ASN A 709 23.29 -41.91 14.58
C ASN A 709 24.52 -41.80 15.52
N LEU A 710 24.54 -40.79 16.40
CA LEU A 710 25.54 -40.64 17.46
C LEU A 710 25.43 -41.75 18.50
N GLN A 711 24.22 -42.14 18.87
CA GLN A 711 23.96 -43.30 19.74
C GLN A 711 24.49 -44.60 19.12
N ASP A 712 24.26 -44.80 17.82
CA ASP A 712 24.77 -45.95 17.07
C ASP A 712 26.30 -45.95 17.01
N ARG A 713 26.92 -44.80 16.74
CA ARG A 713 28.39 -44.64 16.78
C ARG A 713 28.94 -44.95 18.17
N LEU A 714 28.36 -44.39 19.23
CA LEU A 714 28.79 -44.65 20.61
C LEU A 714 28.68 -46.14 20.96
N SER A 715 27.61 -46.81 20.54
CA SER A 715 27.42 -48.25 20.74
C SER A 715 28.50 -49.08 20.02
N SER A 716 28.90 -48.67 18.82
CA SER A 716 29.96 -49.33 18.04
C SER A 716 31.33 -49.15 18.70
N THR A 717 31.62 -47.94 19.22
CA THR A 717 32.85 -47.66 19.96
C THR A 717 32.90 -48.44 21.26
N MET A 718 31.78 -48.54 22.00
CA MET A 718 31.68 -49.36 23.21
C MET A 718 31.96 -50.85 22.94
N LYS A 719 31.45 -51.40 21.82
CA LYS A 719 31.74 -52.77 21.40
C LYS A 719 33.22 -52.96 21.05
N LEU A 720 33.85 -51.96 20.43
CA LEU A 720 35.26 -51.99 20.08
C LEU A 720 36.15 -51.95 21.34
N VAL A 721 35.80 -51.09 22.31
CA VAL A 721 36.48 -51.01 23.60
C VAL A 721 36.34 -52.31 24.40
N SER A 722 35.14 -52.92 24.42
CA SER A 722 34.95 -54.20 25.11
C SER A 722 35.74 -55.34 24.46
N HIS A 723 35.77 -55.38 23.12
CA HIS A 723 36.58 -56.34 22.37
C HIS A 723 38.08 -56.17 22.64
N LEU A 724 38.58 -54.93 22.59
CA LEU A 724 39.98 -54.63 22.87
C LEU A 724 40.35 -54.99 24.32
N THR A 725 39.46 -54.72 25.27
CA THR A 725 39.65 -55.10 26.68
C THR A 725 39.74 -56.62 26.85
N SER A 726 38.88 -57.37 26.14
CA SER A 726 38.94 -58.83 26.11
C SER A 726 40.27 -59.34 25.54
N GLN A 727 40.72 -58.79 24.41
CA GLN A 727 42.01 -59.15 23.82
C GLN A 727 43.18 -58.84 24.75
N LEU A 728 43.12 -57.71 25.47
CA LEU A 728 44.16 -57.33 26.43
C LEU A 728 44.20 -58.29 27.63
N SER A 729 43.03 -58.75 28.10
CA SER A 729 42.96 -59.76 29.17
C SER A 729 43.50 -61.11 28.73
N GLU A 730 43.19 -61.54 27.50
CA GLU A 730 43.68 -62.79 26.94
C GLU A 730 45.19 -62.75 26.71
N LEU A 731 45.71 -61.63 26.18
CA LEU A 731 47.16 -61.42 26.01
C LEU A 731 47.89 -61.40 27.36
N LYS A 732 47.31 -60.78 28.39
CA LYS A 732 47.84 -60.80 29.76
C LYS A 732 47.91 -62.23 30.29
N GLU A 733 46.85 -63.01 30.10
CA GLU A 733 46.82 -64.41 30.53
C GLU A 733 47.89 -65.23 29.81
N GLN A 734 48.00 -65.11 28.48
CA GLN A 734 49.05 -65.75 27.68
C GLN A 734 50.47 -65.35 28.13
N MET A 735 50.72 -64.07 28.43
CA MET A 735 52.01 -63.60 28.95
C MET A 735 52.34 -64.18 30.33
N THR A 736 51.33 -64.33 31.20
CA THR A 736 51.53 -64.98 32.51
C THR A 736 51.77 -66.48 32.38
N GLU A 737 51.07 -67.14 31.46
CA GLU A 737 51.24 -68.56 31.12
C GLU A 737 52.65 -68.81 30.57
N GLN A 738 53.12 -67.95 29.65
CA GLN A 738 54.46 -68.01 29.07
C GLN A 738 55.54 -67.75 30.14
N ARG A 739 55.31 -66.83 31.08
CA ARG A 739 56.20 -66.60 32.23
C ARG A 739 56.28 -67.83 33.13
N LYS A 740 55.15 -68.49 33.44
CA LYS A 740 55.12 -69.75 34.20
C LYS A 740 55.87 -70.87 33.46
N ARG A 741 55.71 -70.98 32.13
CA ARG A 741 56.47 -71.94 31.31
C ARG A 741 57.98 -71.66 31.34
N ARG A 742 58.40 -70.39 31.23
CA ARG A 742 59.83 -70.00 31.36
C ARG A 742 60.40 -70.30 32.74
N GLN A 743 59.63 -70.08 33.82
CA GLN A 743 60.06 -70.45 35.16
C GLN A 743 60.20 -71.97 35.35
N ARG A 744 59.34 -72.78 34.70
CA ARG A 744 59.49 -74.24 34.69
C ARG A 744 60.75 -74.69 33.94
N MET A 745 61.10 -74.07 32.82
CA MET A 745 62.35 -74.38 32.10
C MET A 745 63.60 -73.94 32.88
N GLY A 746 63.56 -72.78 33.54
CA GLY A 746 64.65 -72.35 34.42
C GLY A 746 64.89 -73.27 35.63
N PHE A 747 63.89 -74.04 36.06
CA PHE A 747 64.05 -75.06 37.10
C PHE A 747 64.74 -76.34 36.59
N VAL A 748 64.66 -76.62 35.28
CA VAL A 748 65.33 -77.74 34.63
C VAL A 748 66.83 -77.41 34.42
N ASP A 749 67.17 -76.17 34.06
CA ASP A 749 68.56 -75.74 33.87
C ASP A 749 69.37 -75.67 35.19
N VAL A 750 68.71 -75.45 36.34
CA VAL A 750 69.37 -75.44 37.66
C VAL A 750 69.73 -76.85 38.15
N GLN A 751 69.08 -77.90 37.65
CA GLN A 751 69.45 -79.29 37.99
C GLN A 751 70.57 -79.86 37.12
N THR A 752 70.90 -79.25 35.99
CA THR A 752 71.95 -79.73 35.06
C THR A 752 73.28 -78.96 35.15
N GLY A 753 73.40 -77.98 36.05
CA GLY A 753 74.57 -77.10 36.19
C GLY A 753 75.66 -77.53 37.19
N ALA A 754 75.68 -78.78 37.64
CA ALA A 754 76.72 -79.31 38.52
C ALA A 754 77.44 -80.51 37.87
N ASN A 755 78.32 -80.25 36.90
CA ASN A 755 79.65 -80.87 36.80
C ASN A 755 80.44 -80.33 35.59
N SER A 756 81.74 -80.24 35.83
CA SER A 756 82.82 -79.60 35.08
C SER A 756 83.11 -80.15 33.67
N VAL A 757 83.67 -79.28 32.81
CA VAL A 757 85.04 -79.33 32.24
C VAL A 757 85.11 -78.53 30.92
N ALA A 758 86.10 -77.63 30.82
CA ALA A 758 86.50 -76.87 29.62
C ALA A 758 87.55 -77.65 28.80
N PRO A 759 88.19 -77.14 27.71
CA PRO A 759 87.85 -76.08 26.74
C PRO A 759 88.02 -76.59 25.27
N THR A 760 87.81 -75.76 24.24
CA THR A 760 88.75 -75.59 23.08
C THR A 760 88.23 -74.59 22.04
N ALA A 761 89.20 -74.06 21.30
CA ALA A 761 89.17 -72.83 20.53
C ALA A 761 88.85 -73.02 19.03
N ALA A 762 88.68 -71.85 18.40
CA ALA A 762 88.96 -71.52 16.99
C ALA A 762 87.81 -71.66 15.96
N GLY A 763 87.42 -70.49 15.44
CA GLY A 763 87.59 -70.22 14.01
C GLY A 763 86.33 -70.21 13.15
N GLY A 764 85.93 -69.02 12.71
CA GLY A 764 85.73 -68.83 11.27
C GLY A 764 84.42 -68.19 10.79
N VAL A 765 84.53 -66.90 10.47
CA VAL A 765 84.12 -66.28 9.18
C VAL A 765 82.61 -66.16 8.86
N ASN A 766 82.15 -64.90 8.94
CA ASN A 766 81.09 -64.22 8.15
C ASN A 766 81.09 -64.65 6.66
N PRO A 767 79.98 -64.56 5.88
CA PRO A 767 79.31 -63.27 5.67
C PRO A 767 77.80 -63.31 5.32
N GLN A 768 77.20 -62.10 5.38
CA GLN A 768 76.19 -61.50 4.49
C GLN A 768 75.01 -62.37 3.96
N LEU A 769 73.79 -61.81 3.95
CA LEU A 769 73.23 -61.06 2.81
C LEU A 769 71.69 -60.87 2.95
N ILE A 770 71.27 -59.60 3.06
CA ILE A 770 70.17 -58.89 2.36
C ILE A 770 68.70 -59.40 2.42
N LYS A 771 67.85 -58.50 2.97
CA LYS A 771 66.51 -57.98 2.53
C LYS A 771 65.48 -58.96 1.93
N ALA A 772 64.18 -58.83 2.21
CA ALA A 772 63.39 -57.61 2.45
C ALA A 772 62.29 -57.81 3.48
#